data_AF-K1ZQW0-F1
#
_entry.id   AF-K1ZQW0-F1
#
_cell.length_a   1.000
_cell.length_b   1.000
_cell.length_c   1.000
_cell.angle_alpha   90.00
_cell.angle_beta   90.00
_cell.angle_gamma   90.00
#
_symmetry.space_group_name_H-M   'P 1'
#
loop_
_entity.id
_entity.type
_entity.pdbx_description
1 polymer ?
#
loop_
_entity_poly.entity_id
_entity_poly.type
_entity_poly.pdbx_seq_one_letter_code
_entity_poly.pdbx_strand_id
1 'polypeptide(L)'
;GLNGLQDIEDAGLLLPDEKADFVDARSMLVRLRSYLHYFSKRKNDQLYFEQQSDIAKAFGYKSRDGIRGVESFMRDVYRALQKISVISDLFFDHVDEVLDLAGKGGHIDDKVVEKGIEVKTGRVHLTATKEQLLAKPQTLVRAFLAMARTGLPLHHRTRKVIFGSLELINDKVRTSPRLARTFFAILLEAKDISLVLESMLETGVLTAWIPEFSRITALAQHDLYHIYTVDCHSLQAVAELHALVARWAVIAQNIKNMKVLYLAALLHDIGKGSGRDHSIEGAGLAGHIGRRFCFSGEECATLEFLIHYHLFIPENALRRDLNDAVFIKRCAETIGNLDRLSMLYLLSVADSKATGPSAWSDWKATLMEELYLKVYPYLDIGRHGVHDVMAHEEQGVEWLREQVRGLLKGVKDLRVDIGALGADYILSFSPEMIARHVLTQRDNYQLLRQRSLVLASETEDAWQLLIMTVDRPGLLAKICGVMALNNLTVVKAQIFTWADGTVVDVIDVRSMDGLSFAEKGWRSLNEQLDLAIEHRMGLSHRLYRKLSSGYGRRSQMVGEVASKVVIDNKSSEMYSVIEVYAADLPGQLYHITQAMADFGLNIHKAYIATEVEQLIDVFYVLDSRGRKLVDEDFRHEVTQGLLHSIGRESK
;
A
#
# COMPACT_ATOMS: atom_id res chain seq x y z
N GLY A 1 -8.29 -35.36 37.23
CA GLY A 1 -8.12 -34.50 36.06
C GLY A 1 -6.65 -34.29 35.82
N LEU A 2 -6.26 -33.91 34.60
CA LEU A 2 -4.89 -33.50 34.29
C LEU A 2 -4.65 -32.11 34.90
N ASN A 3 -3.71 -31.98 35.83
CA ASN A 3 -3.51 -30.77 36.64
C ASN A 3 -2.29 -29.94 36.21
N GLY A 4 -1.50 -30.42 35.25
CA GLY A 4 -0.34 -29.70 34.72
C GLY A 4 0.21 -30.30 33.44
N LEU A 5 1.21 -29.64 32.85
CA LEU A 5 1.85 -30.06 31.59
C LEU A 5 2.51 -31.45 31.69
N GLN A 6 2.99 -31.86 32.86
CA GLN A 6 3.54 -33.20 33.06
C GLN A 6 2.45 -34.26 32.92
N ASP A 7 1.30 -34.09 33.57
CA ASP A 7 0.18 -35.03 33.47
C ASP A 7 -0.32 -35.15 32.02
N ILE A 8 -0.30 -34.05 31.26
CA ILE A 8 -0.70 -34.03 29.84
C ILE A 8 0.29 -34.80 28.96
N GLU A 9 1.59 -34.68 29.22
CA GLU A 9 2.64 -35.46 28.55
C GLU A 9 2.51 -36.95 28.90
N ASP A 10 2.36 -37.27 30.18
CA ASP A 10 2.23 -38.65 30.67
C ASP A 10 0.97 -39.34 30.11
N ALA A 11 -0.09 -38.57 29.82
CA ALA A 11 -1.30 -39.03 29.15
C ALA A 11 -1.14 -39.23 27.62
N GLY A 12 0.02 -38.88 27.05
CA GLY A 12 0.32 -38.99 25.62
C GLY A 12 -0.34 -37.93 24.74
N LEU A 13 -0.93 -36.89 25.34
CA LEU A 13 -1.61 -35.81 24.60
C LEU A 13 -0.62 -34.73 24.10
N LEU A 14 0.61 -34.71 24.65
CA LEU A 14 1.69 -33.77 24.30
C LEU A 14 3.03 -34.52 24.26
N LEU A 15 3.83 -34.32 23.23
CA LEU A 15 5.17 -34.95 23.12
C LEU A 15 6.21 -34.20 23.97
N PRO A 16 7.33 -34.86 24.36
CA PRO A 16 8.38 -34.22 25.17
C PRO A 16 8.97 -32.95 24.52
N ASP A 17 9.25 -33.01 23.21
CA ASP A 17 9.78 -31.87 22.46
C ASP A 17 8.75 -30.74 22.35
N GLU A 18 7.47 -31.07 22.12
CA GLU A 18 6.36 -30.10 22.06
C GLU A 18 6.20 -29.38 23.42
N LYS A 19 6.33 -30.11 24.53
CA LYS A 19 6.29 -29.54 25.87
C LYS A 19 7.47 -28.59 26.11
N ALA A 20 8.68 -28.98 25.73
CA ALA A 20 9.86 -28.12 25.88
C ALA A 20 9.68 -26.82 25.11
N ASP A 21 9.27 -26.91 23.83
CA ASP A 21 8.99 -25.76 22.98
C ASP A 21 7.89 -24.85 23.56
N PHE A 22 6.81 -25.44 24.10
CA PHE A 22 5.73 -24.70 24.74
C PHE A 22 6.21 -23.94 25.99
N VAL A 23 7.01 -24.59 26.83
CA VAL A 23 7.55 -24.00 28.07
C VAL A 23 8.48 -22.83 27.74
N ASP A 24 9.34 -22.97 26.74
CA ASP A 24 10.26 -21.91 26.30
C ASP A 24 9.50 -20.71 25.73
N ALA A 25 8.55 -20.95 24.82
CA ALA A 25 7.70 -19.92 24.25
C ALA A 25 6.89 -19.18 25.34
N ARG A 26 6.28 -19.92 26.27
CA ARG A 26 5.54 -19.34 27.40
C ARG A 26 6.46 -18.50 28.29
N SER A 27 7.67 -18.98 28.57
CA SER A 27 8.62 -18.27 29.43
C SER A 27 9.03 -16.92 28.83
N MET A 28 9.22 -16.87 27.51
CA MET A 28 9.47 -15.61 26.80
C MET A 28 8.29 -14.64 26.93
N LEU A 29 7.06 -15.09 26.66
CA LEU A 29 5.87 -14.22 26.73
C LEU A 29 5.58 -13.74 28.16
N VAL A 30 5.80 -14.59 29.17
CA VAL A 30 5.66 -14.19 30.58
C VAL A 30 6.70 -13.14 30.94
N ARG A 31 7.96 -13.30 30.51
CA ARG A 31 9.01 -12.30 30.72
C ARG A 31 8.65 -10.96 30.05
N LEU A 32 8.15 -11.00 28.82
CA LEU A 32 7.64 -9.82 28.12
C LEU A 32 6.51 -9.15 28.89
N ARG A 33 5.51 -9.91 29.32
CA ARG A 33 4.36 -9.41 30.09
C ARG A 33 4.79 -8.76 31.40
N SER A 34 5.70 -9.39 32.14
CA SER A 34 6.27 -8.83 33.38
C SER A 34 6.98 -7.51 33.12
N TYR A 35 7.74 -7.40 32.03
CA TYR A 35 8.41 -6.15 31.67
C TYR A 35 7.43 -5.06 31.23
N LEU A 36 6.37 -5.39 30.49
CA LEU A 36 5.29 -4.46 30.14
C LEU A 36 4.60 -3.88 31.38
N HIS A 37 4.35 -4.72 32.39
CA HIS A 37 3.76 -4.27 33.66
C HIS A 37 4.71 -3.34 34.43
N TYR A 38 5.99 -3.70 34.47
CA TYR A 38 7.03 -2.88 35.08
C TYR A 38 7.17 -1.52 34.39
N PHE A 39 7.26 -1.51 33.05
CA PHE A 39 7.44 -0.31 32.24
C PHE A 39 6.22 0.63 32.31
N SER A 40 5.01 0.08 32.18
CA SER A 40 3.78 0.86 32.22
C SER A 40 3.32 1.27 33.63
N LYS A 41 3.95 0.72 34.69
CA LYS A 41 3.60 0.90 36.11
C LYS A 41 2.14 0.53 36.44
N ARG A 42 1.51 -0.25 35.57
CA ARG A 42 0.14 -0.75 35.71
C ARG A 42 0.04 -2.12 35.05
N LYS A 43 -1.10 -2.80 35.22
CA LYS A 43 -1.40 -3.97 34.40
C LYS A 43 -1.47 -3.53 32.92
N ASN A 44 -0.60 -4.09 32.09
CA ASN A 44 -0.60 -3.88 30.65
C ASN A 44 -0.22 -5.18 29.92
N ASP A 45 -1.19 -5.80 29.27
CA ASP A 45 -0.99 -7.03 28.50
C ASP A 45 -0.93 -6.77 26.98
N GLN A 46 -0.81 -5.50 26.56
CA GLN A 46 -0.69 -5.09 25.16
C GLN A 46 0.70 -4.51 24.89
N LEU A 47 1.34 -5.01 23.83
CA LEU A 47 2.61 -4.51 23.33
C LEU A 47 2.34 -3.49 22.22
N TYR A 48 2.40 -2.20 22.54
CA TYR A 48 2.23 -1.13 21.56
C TYR A 48 3.52 -0.86 20.79
N PHE A 49 3.41 -0.31 19.59
CA PHE A 49 4.51 -0.07 18.65
C PHE A 49 5.66 0.73 19.28
N GLU A 50 5.33 1.77 20.04
CA GLU A 50 6.28 2.68 20.69
C GLU A 50 7.12 1.98 21.75
N GLN A 51 6.56 0.95 22.39
CA GLN A 51 7.22 0.20 23.47
C GLN A 51 8.21 -0.82 22.94
N GLN A 52 8.05 -1.28 21.69
CA GLN A 52 8.85 -2.37 21.13
C GLN A 52 10.35 -2.07 21.15
N SER A 53 10.74 -0.83 20.80
CA SER A 53 12.15 -0.43 20.71
C SER A 53 12.86 -0.44 22.05
N ASP A 54 12.22 0.09 23.09
CA ASP A 54 12.78 0.16 24.42
C ASP A 54 12.85 -1.22 25.09
N ILE A 55 11.83 -2.05 24.88
CA ILE A 55 11.80 -3.43 25.38
C ILE A 55 12.88 -4.27 24.69
N ALA A 56 13.03 -4.15 23.37
CA ALA A 56 14.08 -4.85 22.62
C ALA A 56 15.47 -4.53 23.17
N LYS A 57 15.77 -3.24 23.42
CA LYS A 57 17.03 -2.81 24.05
C LYS A 57 17.21 -3.40 25.45
N ALA A 58 16.17 -3.34 26.28
CA ALA A 58 16.20 -3.87 27.63
C ALA A 58 16.41 -5.40 27.67
N PHE A 59 15.94 -6.11 26.65
CA PHE A 59 16.11 -7.54 26.52
C PHE A 59 17.45 -7.93 25.89
N GLY A 60 18.26 -6.94 25.48
CA GLY A 60 19.60 -7.12 24.96
C GLY A 60 19.67 -7.37 23.45
N TYR A 61 18.58 -7.15 22.71
CA TYR A 61 18.58 -7.27 21.25
C TYR A 61 19.40 -6.14 20.63
N LYS A 62 20.26 -6.50 19.67
CA LYS A 62 21.14 -5.58 18.96
C LYS A 62 20.90 -5.70 17.46
N SER A 63 20.97 -4.59 16.73
CA SER A 63 20.90 -4.61 15.28
C SER A 63 22.12 -5.34 14.70
N ARG A 64 21.88 -6.28 13.79
CA ARG A 64 22.92 -7.05 13.09
C ARG A 64 22.47 -7.33 11.65
N ASP A 65 23.42 -7.33 10.72
CA ASP A 65 23.23 -7.81 9.34
C ASP A 65 22.00 -7.21 8.63
N GLY A 66 21.74 -5.91 8.83
CA GLY A 66 20.62 -5.19 8.19
C GLY A 66 19.26 -5.33 8.90
N ILE A 67 19.14 -6.17 9.93
CA ILE A 67 17.92 -6.34 10.73
C ILE A 67 18.02 -5.47 11.99
N ARG A 68 16.97 -4.68 12.27
CA ARG A 68 16.91 -3.84 13.48
C ARG A 68 16.76 -4.73 14.72
N GLY A 69 17.36 -4.33 15.84
CA GLY A 69 17.20 -5.07 17.11
C GLY A 69 15.73 -5.27 17.51
N VAL A 70 14.88 -4.31 17.18
CA VAL A 70 13.42 -4.38 17.39
C VAL A 70 12.75 -5.44 16.53
N GLU A 71 13.13 -5.57 15.27
CA GLU A 71 12.60 -6.59 14.34
C GLU A 71 13.03 -8.00 14.77
N SER A 72 14.28 -8.15 15.25
CA SER A 72 14.74 -9.42 15.83
C SER A 72 13.95 -9.80 17.08
N PHE A 73 13.70 -8.83 17.97
CA PHE A 73 12.88 -9.03 19.15
C PHE A 73 11.45 -9.44 18.78
N MET A 74 10.81 -8.69 17.89
CA MET A 74 9.44 -8.98 17.45
C MET A 74 9.35 -10.33 16.74
N ARG A 75 10.35 -10.72 15.95
CA ARG A 75 10.44 -12.05 15.34
C ARG A 75 10.38 -13.17 16.37
N ASP A 76 11.12 -13.06 17.47
CA ASP A 76 11.10 -14.07 18.52
C ASP A 76 9.75 -14.07 19.28
N VAL A 77 9.11 -12.90 19.45
CA VAL A 77 7.76 -12.80 20.03
C VAL A 77 6.73 -13.50 19.16
N TYR A 78 6.71 -13.23 17.85
CA TYR A 78 5.79 -13.89 16.92
C TYR A 78 6.03 -15.39 16.84
N ARG A 79 7.30 -15.84 16.85
CA ARG A 79 7.62 -17.27 16.92
C ARG A 79 7.07 -17.92 18.19
N ALA A 80 7.19 -17.26 19.34
CA ALA A 80 6.64 -17.77 20.60
C ALA A 80 5.10 -17.87 20.55
N LEU A 81 4.42 -16.85 20.00
CA LEU A 81 2.97 -16.85 19.81
C LEU A 81 2.52 -17.97 18.86
N GLN A 82 3.18 -18.10 17.71
CA GLN A 82 2.90 -19.15 16.72
C GLN A 82 3.09 -20.55 17.31
N LYS A 83 4.21 -20.79 18.02
CA LYS A 83 4.46 -22.07 18.70
C LYS A 83 3.33 -22.44 19.67
N ILE A 84 2.89 -21.48 20.49
CA ILE A 84 1.80 -21.70 21.44
C ILE A 84 0.49 -21.99 20.71
N SER A 85 0.16 -21.24 19.65
CA SER A 85 -1.05 -21.47 18.86
C SER A 85 -1.05 -22.88 18.29
N VAL A 86 -0.01 -23.24 17.52
CA VAL A 86 0.08 -24.55 16.86
C VAL A 86 -0.01 -25.70 17.86
N ILE A 87 0.72 -25.62 18.97
CA ILE A 87 0.70 -26.68 20.00
C ILE A 87 -0.68 -26.76 20.67
N SER A 88 -1.30 -25.62 20.96
CA SER A 88 -2.64 -25.58 21.58
C SER A 88 -3.71 -26.12 20.64
N ASP A 89 -3.67 -25.74 19.37
CA ASP A 89 -4.62 -26.17 18.35
C ASP A 89 -4.51 -27.69 18.11
N LEU A 90 -3.29 -28.22 17.99
CA LEU A 90 -3.05 -29.67 17.88
C LEU A 90 -3.51 -30.43 19.14
N PHE A 91 -3.31 -29.85 20.33
CA PHE A 91 -3.75 -30.44 21.59
C PHE A 91 -5.29 -30.50 21.67
N PHE A 92 -5.98 -29.39 21.42
CA PHE A 92 -7.45 -29.36 21.48
C PHE A 92 -8.10 -30.19 20.36
N ASP A 93 -7.52 -30.22 19.16
CA ASP A 93 -7.94 -31.14 18.10
C ASP A 93 -7.88 -32.62 18.54
N HIS A 94 -6.86 -32.97 19.32
CA HIS A 94 -6.71 -34.33 19.83
C HIS A 94 -7.68 -34.61 20.99
N VAL A 95 -7.89 -33.64 21.87
CA VAL A 95 -8.88 -33.73 22.96
C VAL A 95 -10.29 -33.91 22.41
N ASP A 96 -10.67 -33.14 21.39
CA ASP A 96 -11.97 -33.22 20.74
C ASP A 96 -12.20 -34.60 20.10
N GLU A 97 -11.15 -35.19 19.48
CA GLU A 97 -11.18 -36.55 18.93
C GLU A 97 -11.36 -37.60 20.03
N VAL A 98 -10.61 -37.51 21.14
CA VAL A 98 -10.63 -38.50 22.22
C VAL A 98 -11.93 -38.44 23.02
N LEU A 99 -12.45 -37.24 23.26
CA LEU A 99 -13.63 -37.02 24.10
C LEU A 99 -14.96 -37.01 23.31
N ASP A 100 -14.92 -37.17 21.99
CA ASP A 100 -16.08 -37.09 21.09
C ASP A 100 -16.87 -35.77 21.29
N LEU A 101 -16.17 -34.70 21.65
CA LEU A 101 -16.75 -33.38 21.95
C LEU A 101 -17.11 -32.61 20.68
N ALA A 102 -16.53 -32.99 19.54
CA ALA A 102 -16.91 -32.55 18.21
C ALA A 102 -18.25 -33.19 17.81
N GLY A 103 -19.31 -32.88 18.56
CA GLY A 103 -20.64 -33.42 18.33
C GLY A 103 -21.14 -33.16 16.91
N LYS A 104 -21.61 -34.23 16.23
CA LYS A 104 -22.56 -34.25 15.10
C LYS A 104 -22.56 -33.01 14.18
N GLY A 105 -21.40 -32.57 13.71
CA GLY A 105 -21.31 -31.77 12.49
C GLY A 105 -21.86 -32.60 11.31
N GLY A 106 -22.51 -31.95 10.34
CA GLY A 106 -23.16 -32.63 9.21
C GLY A 106 -22.28 -33.74 8.62
N HIS A 107 -22.86 -34.93 8.42
CA HIS A 107 -22.16 -36.11 7.95
C HIS A 107 -21.53 -35.82 6.58
N ILE A 108 -20.23 -35.57 6.54
CA ILE A 108 -19.45 -35.58 5.31
C ILE A 108 -19.02 -37.03 5.11
N ASP A 109 -19.52 -37.66 4.04
CA ASP A 109 -19.23 -39.05 3.74
C ASP A 109 -17.72 -39.30 3.65
N ASP A 110 -17.26 -40.35 4.33
CA ASP A 110 -15.90 -40.83 4.23
C ASP A 110 -15.57 -41.18 2.77
N LYS A 111 -14.49 -40.62 2.25
CA LYS A 111 -14.11 -40.79 0.85
C LYS A 111 -12.61 -40.95 0.69
N VAL A 112 -12.21 -42.01 0.01
CA VAL A 112 -10.82 -42.13 -0.47
C VAL A 112 -10.63 -41.13 -1.60
N VAL A 113 -9.81 -40.10 -1.36
CA VAL A 113 -9.46 -39.10 -2.37
C VAL A 113 -8.50 -39.71 -3.37
N GLU A 114 -7.48 -40.39 -2.86
CA GLU A 114 -6.52 -41.17 -3.64
C GLU A 114 -5.75 -42.16 -2.77
N LYS A 115 -4.86 -42.97 -3.36
CA LYS A 115 -4.07 -43.94 -2.60
C LYS A 115 -3.16 -43.23 -1.58
N GLY A 116 -3.44 -43.45 -0.29
CA GLY A 116 -2.71 -42.86 0.84
C GLY A 116 -3.30 -41.54 1.36
N ILE A 117 -4.42 -41.07 0.80
CA ILE A 117 -5.10 -39.84 1.22
C ILE A 117 -6.62 -40.06 1.23
N GLU A 118 -7.25 -39.82 2.38
CA GLU A 118 -8.69 -39.97 2.56
C GLU A 118 -9.30 -38.76 3.26
N VAL A 119 -10.59 -38.51 3.04
CA VAL A 119 -11.39 -37.60 3.84
C VAL A 119 -12.18 -38.46 4.82
N LYS A 120 -12.03 -38.15 6.11
CA LYS A 120 -12.84 -38.73 7.19
C LYS A 120 -13.25 -37.64 8.15
N THR A 121 -14.50 -37.72 8.61
CA THR A 121 -15.07 -36.76 9.58
C THR A 121 -14.83 -35.30 9.20
N GLY A 122 -14.92 -35.00 7.90
CA GLY A 122 -14.72 -33.63 7.38
C GLY A 122 -13.27 -33.12 7.39
N ARG A 123 -12.27 -33.99 7.58
CA ARG A 123 -10.85 -33.62 7.56
C ARG A 123 -10.06 -34.51 6.59
N VAL A 124 -8.94 -33.99 6.09
CA VAL A 124 -8.03 -34.73 5.21
C VAL A 124 -6.99 -35.50 6.02
N HIS A 125 -6.94 -36.82 5.81
CA HIS A 125 -6.05 -37.77 6.47
C HIS A 125 -5.00 -38.31 5.50
N LEU A 126 -3.74 -38.28 5.94
CA LEU A 126 -2.63 -38.95 5.26
C LEU A 126 -2.48 -40.35 5.87
N THR A 127 -2.89 -41.38 5.15
CA THR A 127 -2.84 -42.79 5.60
C THR A 127 -1.60 -43.54 5.12
N ALA A 128 -0.71 -42.87 4.40
CA ALA A 128 0.52 -43.46 3.90
C ALA A 128 1.46 -43.83 5.07
N THR A 129 2.00 -45.04 5.05
CA THR A 129 3.01 -45.46 6.04
C THR A 129 4.34 -44.74 5.81
N LYS A 130 5.24 -44.76 6.80
CA LYS A 130 6.57 -44.14 6.67
C LYS A 130 7.36 -44.69 5.47
N GLU A 131 7.29 -45.99 5.22
CA GLU A 131 7.93 -46.66 4.07
C GLU A 131 7.31 -46.19 2.75
N GLN A 132 5.99 -45.99 2.71
CA GLN A 132 5.30 -45.47 1.55
C GLN A 132 5.65 -43.99 1.27
N LEU A 133 5.82 -43.19 2.33
CA LEU A 133 6.27 -41.80 2.21
C LEU A 133 7.73 -41.72 1.75
N LEU A 134 8.62 -42.57 2.25
CA LEU A 134 10.00 -42.68 1.77
C LEU A 134 10.05 -43.06 0.28
N ALA A 135 9.22 -44.01 -0.15
CA ALA A 135 9.13 -44.42 -1.54
C ALA A 135 8.45 -43.37 -2.44
N LYS A 136 7.52 -42.59 -1.89
CA LYS A 136 6.72 -41.59 -2.61
C LYS A 136 6.56 -40.28 -1.81
N PRO A 137 7.63 -39.47 -1.68
CA PRO A 137 7.60 -38.21 -0.94
C PRO A 137 6.57 -37.21 -1.46
N GLN A 138 6.20 -37.32 -2.74
CA GLN A 138 5.14 -36.52 -3.36
C GLN A 138 3.80 -36.55 -2.62
N THR A 139 3.53 -37.62 -1.87
CA THR A 139 2.26 -37.80 -1.15
C THR A 139 2.05 -36.71 -0.10
N LEU A 140 3.14 -36.17 0.47
CA LEU A 140 3.11 -35.05 1.42
C LEU A 140 2.46 -33.80 0.79
N VAL A 141 2.93 -33.39 -0.39
CA VAL A 141 2.39 -32.23 -1.12
C VAL A 141 0.98 -32.51 -1.63
N ARG A 142 0.71 -33.75 -2.03
CA ARG A 142 -0.61 -34.14 -2.53
C ARG A 142 -1.69 -34.10 -1.44
N ALA A 143 -1.33 -34.20 -0.16
CA ALA A 143 -2.26 -33.95 0.94
C ALA A 143 -2.77 -32.50 0.92
N PHE A 144 -1.89 -31.54 0.64
CA PHE A 144 -2.29 -30.13 0.46
C PHE A 144 -3.07 -29.90 -0.84
N LEU A 145 -2.80 -30.66 -1.92
CA LEU A 145 -3.66 -30.63 -3.10
C LEU A 145 -5.07 -31.15 -2.80
N ALA A 146 -5.18 -32.22 -2.01
CA ALA A 146 -6.47 -32.73 -1.57
C ALA A 146 -7.20 -31.68 -0.74
N MET A 147 -6.52 -31.06 0.24
CA MET A 147 -7.02 -29.94 1.04
C MET A 147 -7.51 -28.77 0.18
N ALA A 148 -6.71 -28.33 -0.80
CA ALA A 148 -7.06 -27.26 -1.73
C ALA A 148 -8.36 -27.55 -2.50
N ARG A 149 -8.52 -28.77 -3.01
CA ARG A 149 -9.68 -29.18 -3.82
C ARG A 149 -10.93 -29.46 -2.99
N THR A 150 -10.78 -30.01 -1.79
CA THR A 150 -11.92 -30.31 -0.92
C THR A 150 -12.40 -29.06 -0.20
N GLY A 151 -11.47 -28.17 0.19
CA GLY A 151 -11.71 -27.06 1.12
C GLY A 151 -11.75 -27.51 2.58
N LEU A 152 -11.25 -28.71 2.89
CA LEU A 152 -11.31 -29.31 4.22
C LEU A 152 -9.92 -29.30 4.88
N PRO A 153 -9.79 -28.96 6.17
CA PRO A 153 -8.50 -28.88 6.85
C PRO A 153 -7.82 -30.25 7.00
N LEU A 154 -6.48 -30.23 7.13
CA LEU A 154 -5.73 -31.42 7.50
C LEU A 154 -6.08 -31.87 8.93
N HIS A 155 -6.19 -33.18 9.13
CA HIS A 155 -6.26 -33.77 10.47
C HIS A 155 -4.97 -33.52 11.27
N HIS A 156 -5.04 -33.34 12.59
CA HIS A 156 -3.87 -33.04 13.43
C HIS A 156 -2.77 -34.12 13.31
N ARG A 157 -3.13 -35.42 13.25
CA ARG A 157 -2.14 -36.50 13.03
C ARG A 157 -1.44 -36.38 11.68
N THR A 158 -2.16 -35.97 10.64
CA THR A 158 -1.58 -35.70 9.32
C THR A 158 -0.55 -34.58 9.41
N ARG A 159 -0.87 -33.49 10.11
CA ARG A 159 0.06 -32.37 10.34
C ARG A 159 1.33 -32.85 11.04
N LYS A 160 1.21 -33.66 12.11
CA LYS A 160 2.37 -34.24 12.82
C LYS A 160 3.22 -35.15 11.93
N VAL A 161 2.60 -36.02 11.14
CA VAL A 161 3.32 -36.90 10.19
C VAL A 161 4.09 -36.08 9.14
N ILE A 162 3.48 -35.02 8.62
CA ILE A 162 4.11 -34.12 7.64
C ILE A 162 5.30 -33.39 8.27
N PHE A 163 5.12 -32.79 9.45
CA PHE A 163 6.18 -32.10 10.19
C PHE A 163 7.37 -33.03 10.48
N GLY A 164 7.11 -34.26 10.93
CA GLY A 164 8.15 -35.27 11.15
C GLY A 164 8.78 -35.86 9.88
N SER A 165 8.32 -35.47 8.69
CA SER A 165 8.78 -35.99 7.40
C SER A 165 9.33 -34.90 6.47
N LEU A 166 9.58 -33.68 6.96
CA LEU A 166 10.04 -32.55 6.14
C LEU A 166 11.36 -32.82 5.41
N GLU A 167 12.25 -33.63 6.00
CA GLU A 167 13.52 -34.04 5.39
C GLU A 167 13.36 -34.77 4.05
N LEU A 168 12.18 -35.37 3.81
CA LEU A 168 11.87 -36.01 2.53
C LEU A 168 11.71 -35.00 1.38
N ILE A 169 11.49 -33.72 1.69
CA ILE A 169 11.43 -32.61 0.72
C ILE A 169 12.86 -32.12 0.45
N ASN A 170 13.63 -32.96 -0.24
CA ASN A 170 15.00 -32.66 -0.65
C ASN A 170 15.06 -31.99 -2.05
N ASP A 171 16.27 -31.69 -2.54
CA ASP A 171 16.45 -30.99 -3.81
C ASP A 171 15.83 -31.71 -5.02
N LYS A 172 15.83 -33.05 -5.03
CA LYS A 172 15.19 -33.84 -6.09
C LYS A 172 13.68 -33.64 -6.11
N VAL A 173 13.07 -33.49 -4.93
CA VAL A 173 11.64 -33.20 -4.78
C VAL A 173 11.35 -31.78 -5.24
N ARG A 174 12.17 -30.81 -4.82
CA ARG A 174 12.02 -29.38 -5.15
C ARG A 174 12.15 -29.08 -6.65
N THR A 175 13.04 -29.77 -7.37
CA THR A 175 13.25 -29.58 -8.82
C THR A 175 12.35 -30.44 -9.71
N SER A 176 11.41 -31.20 -9.13
CA SER A 176 10.55 -32.11 -9.89
C SER A 176 9.47 -31.35 -10.67
N PRO A 177 9.42 -31.43 -12.02
CA PRO A 177 8.38 -30.75 -12.80
C PRO A 177 6.96 -31.24 -12.46
N ARG A 178 6.83 -32.51 -12.08
CA ARG A 178 5.55 -33.08 -11.67
C ARG A 178 5.04 -32.45 -10.38
N LEU A 179 5.92 -32.19 -9.42
CA LEU A 179 5.54 -31.62 -8.13
C LEU A 179 5.40 -30.10 -8.17
N ALA A 180 6.21 -29.43 -9.00
CA ALA A 180 5.97 -28.03 -9.34
C ALA A 180 4.54 -27.83 -9.89
N ARG A 181 4.07 -28.70 -10.80
CA ARG A 181 2.68 -28.66 -11.28
C ARG A 181 1.66 -28.88 -10.16
N THR A 182 1.93 -29.77 -9.21
CA THR A 182 1.07 -29.99 -8.05
C THR A 182 1.00 -28.74 -7.16
N PHE A 183 2.14 -28.09 -6.90
CA PHE A 183 2.20 -26.85 -6.15
C PHE A 183 1.40 -25.73 -6.82
N PHE A 184 1.55 -25.56 -8.14
CA PHE A 184 0.74 -24.56 -8.86
C PHE A 184 -0.74 -24.92 -8.93
N ALA A 185 -1.08 -26.22 -8.98
CA ALA A 185 -2.48 -26.63 -8.87
C ALA A 185 -3.06 -26.29 -7.48
N ILE A 186 -2.27 -26.37 -6.40
CA ILE A 186 -2.67 -25.87 -5.09
C ILE A 186 -2.92 -24.36 -5.16
N LEU A 187 -1.96 -23.58 -5.66
CA LEU A 187 -2.10 -22.12 -5.71
C LEU A 187 -3.27 -21.64 -6.58
N LEU A 188 -3.63 -22.37 -7.65
CA LEU A 188 -4.64 -21.93 -8.62
C LEU A 188 -6.03 -22.54 -8.39
N GLU A 189 -6.12 -23.76 -7.84
CA GLU A 189 -7.38 -24.51 -7.73
C GLU A 189 -7.93 -24.54 -6.29
N ALA A 190 -7.23 -23.97 -5.30
CA ALA A 190 -7.68 -23.98 -3.93
C ALA A 190 -9.02 -23.25 -3.76
N LYS A 191 -9.99 -23.92 -3.12
CA LYS A 191 -11.26 -23.29 -2.70
C LYS A 191 -11.05 -22.24 -1.62
N ASP A 192 -10.11 -22.51 -0.72
CA ASP A 192 -9.66 -21.62 0.35
C ASP A 192 -8.13 -21.68 0.37
N ILE A 193 -7.50 -20.71 -0.28
CA ILE A 193 -6.04 -20.67 -0.41
C ILE A 193 -5.37 -20.24 0.90
N SER A 194 -6.02 -19.41 1.71
CA SER A 194 -5.51 -18.96 3.01
C SER A 194 -5.32 -20.15 3.92
N LEU A 195 -6.36 -20.97 4.07
CA LEU A 195 -6.31 -22.17 4.91
C LEU A 195 -5.17 -23.12 4.48
N VAL A 196 -4.96 -23.30 3.17
CA VAL A 196 -3.93 -24.20 2.64
C VAL A 196 -2.53 -23.65 2.89
N LEU A 197 -2.28 -22.38 2.56
CA LEU A 197 -0.96 -21.78 2.71
C LEU A 197 -0.56 -21.62 4.17
N GLU A 198 -1.51 -21.27 5.04
CA GLU A 198 -1.30 -21.25 6.49
C GLU A 198 -0.89 -22.64 6.98
N SER A 199 -1.62 -23.69 6.58
CA SER A 199 -1.27 -25.05 6.96
C SER A 199 0.09 -25.49 6.39
N MET A 200 0.46 -25.06 5.19
CA MET A 200 1.80 -25.32 4.62
C MET A 200 2.91 -24.59 5.38
N LEU A 201 2.64 -23.37 5.88
CA LEU A 201 3.58 -22.60 6.68
C LEU A 201 3.73 -23.21 8.09
N GLU A 202 2.62 -23.50 8.77
CA GLU A 202 2.57 -24.12 10.10
C GLU A 202 3.27 -25.47 10.14
N THR A 203 3.08 -26.30 9.11
CA THR A 203 3.71 -27.62 9.03
C THR A 203 5.16 -27.55 8.56
N GLY A 204 5.68 -26.37 8.18
CA GLY A 204 7.02 -26.16 7.66
C GLY A 204 7.24 -26.60 6.22
N VAL A 205 6.20 -27.10 5.53
CA VAL A 205 6.29 -27.56 4.14
C VAL A 205 6.64 -26.41 3.20
N LEU A 206 6.09 -25.22 3.42
CA LEU A 206 6.37 -24.06 2.58
C LEU A 206 7.86 -23.69 2.63
N THR A 207 8.44 -23.63 3.83
CA THR A 207 9.87 -23.37 4.03
C THR A 207 10.76 -24.53 3.59
N ALA A 208 10.28 -25.78 3.68
CA ALA A 208 11.02 -26.93 3.17
C ALA A 208 11.06 -26.94 1.63
N TRP A 209 10.02 -26.43 0.97
CA TRP A 209 9.91 -26.36 -0.48
C TRP A 209 10.65 -25.15 -1.07
N ILE A 210 10.52 -24.00 -0.41
CA ILE A 210 11.17 -22.73 -0.74
C ILE A 210 12.03 -22.33 0.47
N PRO A 211 13.28 -22.84 0.58
CA PRO A 211 14.16 -22.55 1.72
C PRO A 211 14.42 -21.07 1.94
N GLU A 212 14.39 -20.25 0.88
CA GLU A 212 14.51 -18.80 0.96
C GLU A 212 13.42 -18.16 1.84
N PHE A 213 12.22 -18.76 1.87
CA PHE A 213 11.07 -18.27 2.65
C PHE A 213 11.35 -18.27 4.16
N SER A 214 12.26 -19.13 4.63
CA SER A 214 12.67 -19.17 6.05
C SER A 214 13.24 -17.85 6.56
N ARG A 215 13.76 -16.99 5.66
CA ARG A 215 14.32 -15.68 6.00
C ARG A 215 13.26 -14.67 6.40
N ILE A 216 12.06 -14.79 5.82
CA ILE A 216 10.93 -13.91 6.05
C ILE A 216 9.92 -14.49 7.05
N THR A 217 10.08 -15.75 7.47
CA THR A 217 9.22 -16.39 8.47
C THR A 217 9.27 -15.66 9.82
N ALA A 218 8.09 -15.29 10.32
CA ALA A 218 7.88 -14.45 11.50
C ALA A 218 8.69 -13.14 11.46
N LEU A 219 9.06 -12.63 10.28
CA LEU A 219 9.73 -11.35 10.18
C LEU A 219 8.70 -10.24 10.38
N ALA A 220 8.73 -9.61 11.56
CA ALA A 220 7.98 -8.39 11.78
C ALA A 220 8.73 -7.22 11.16
N GLN A 221 8.03 -6.36 10.44
CA GLN A 221 8.57 -5.08 10.00
C GLN A 221 8.24 -4.02 11.03
N HIS A 222 9.24 -3.18 11.35
CA HIS A 222 9.02 -2.07 12.26
C HIS A 222 8.58 -0.83 11.48
N ASP A 223 7.37 -0.88 10.93
CA ASP A 223 6.65 0.23 10.30
C ASP A 223 5.15 0.19 10.69
N LEU A 224 4.44 1.29 10.44
CA LEU A 224 3.05 1.49 10.89
C LEU A 224 2.01 0.78 10.00
N TYR A 225 2.44 0.21 8.86
CA TYR A 225 1.54 -0.26 7.81
C TYR A 225 1.40 -1.78 7.81
N HIS A 226 2.44 -2.53 8.20
CA HIS A 226 2.40 -3.97 8.22
C HIS A 226 1.87 -4.49 9.55
N ILE A 227 0.58 -4.84 9.56
CA ILE A 227 -0.07 -5.52 10.69
C ILE A 227 0.42 -6.99 10.79
N TYR A 228 0.77 -7.57 9.65
CA TYR A 228 1.22 -8.95 9.52
C TYR A 228 2.76 -9.05 9.47
N THR A 229 3.30 -10.16 9.94
CA THR A 229 4.68 -10.55 9.60
C THR A 229 4.79 -10.81 8.08
N VAL A 230 5.98 -10.63 7.50
CA VAL A 230 6.18 -10.66 6.04
C VAL A 230 5.71 -11.96 5.40
N ASP A 231 5.87 -13.10 6.08
CA ASP A 231 5.33 -14.38 5.66
C ASP A 231 3.80 -14.37 5.59
N CYS A 232 3.12 -13.98 6.68
CA CYS A 232 1.66 -13.88 6.72
C CYS A 232 1.12 -12.88 5.69
N HIS A 233 1.79 -11.73 5.52
CA HIS A 233 1.49 -10.75 4.47
C HIS A 233 1.57 -11.36 3.07
N SER A 234 2.62 -12.12 2.79
CA SER A 234 2.79 -12.82 1.50
C SER A 234 1.67 -13.83 1.24
N LEU A 235 1.19 -14.53 2.27
CA LEU A 235 0.05 -15.45 2.13
C LEU A 235 -1.27 -14.70 1.89
N GLN A 236 -1.49 -13.60 2.62
CA GLN A 236 -2.66 -12.74 2.44
C GLN A 236 -2.69 -12.11 1.05
N ALA A 237 -1.55 -11.69 0.51
CA ALA A 237 -1.46 -11.17 -0.86
C ALA A 237 -1.90 -12.21 -1.90
N VAL A 238 -1.54 -13.48 -1.72
CA VAL A 238 -2.03 -14.57 -2.58
C VAL A 238 -3.55 -14.77 -2.45
N ALA A 239 -4.10 -14.65 -1.23
CA ALA A 239 -5.53 -14.76 -1.00
C ALA A 239 -6.32 -13.60 -1.65
N GLU A 240 -5.86 -12.37 -1.51
CA GLU A 240 -6.44 -11.20 -2.18
C GLU A 240 -6.38 -11.35 -3.71
N LEU A 241 -5.28 -11.89 -4.23
CA LEU A 241 -5.13 -12.13 -5.66
C LEU A 241 -6.18 -13.10 -6.21
N HIS A 242 -6.58 -14.15 -5.48
CA HIS A 242 -7.69 -15.04 -5.88
C HIS A 242 -8.98 -14.25 -6.13
N ALA A 243 -9.34 -13.41 -5.16
CA ALA A 243 -10.55 -12.59 -5.24
C ALA A 243 -10.47 -11.58 -6.40
N LEU A 244 -9.30 -10.98 -6.64
CA LEU A 244 -9.08 -9.99 -7.70
C LEU A 244 -9.13 -10.61 -9.10
N VAL A 245 -8.50 -11.77 -9.31
CA VAL A 245 -8.52 -12.46 -10.61
C VAL A 245 -9.95 -12.81 -11.03
N ALA A 246 -10.80 -13.20 -10.07
CA ALA A 246 -12.23 -13.42 -10.32
C ALA A 246 -13.00 -12.11 -10.62
N ARG A 247 -12.70 -11.03 -9.87
CA ARG A 247 -13.38 -9.74 -9.99
C ARG A 247 -13.02 -8.97 -11.26
N TRP A 248 -11.77 -9.08 -11.72
CA TRP A 248 -11.22 -8.33 -12.85
C TRP A 248 -10.81 -9.26 -14.00
N ALA A 249 -11.76 -10.10 -14.42
CA ALA A 249 -11.55 -11.10 -15.46
C ALA A 249 -11.00 -10.51 -16.78
N VAL A 250 -11.39 -9.28 -17.14
CA VAL A 250 -10.90 -8.60 -18.37
C VAL A 250 -9.40 -8.33 -18.31
N ILE A 251 -8.89 -7.87 -17.16
CA ILE A 251 -7.45 -7.67 -16.95
C ILE A 251 -6.74 -9.02 -16.88
N ALA A 252 -7.35 -9.99 -16.19
CA ALA A 252 -6.81 -11.33 -16.05
C ALA A 252 -6.65 -12.07 -17.40
N GLN A 253 -7.50 -11.80 -18.39
CA GLN A 253 -7.41 -12.41 -19.73
C GLN A 253 -6.15 -12.02 -20.51
N ASN A 254 -5.53 -10.89 -20.17
CA ASN A 254 -4.27 -10.46 -20.80
C ASN A 254 -3.06 -11.26 -20.30
N ILE A 255 -3.22 -12.01 -19.21
CA ILE A 255 -2.15 -12.75 -18.56
C ILE A 255 -1.96 -14.12 -19.21
N LYS A 256 -0.81 -14.33 -19.82
CA LYS A 256 -0.41 -15.56 -20.51
C LYS A 256 -0.19 -16.72 -19.53
N ASN A 257 0.44 -16.45 -18.39
CA ASN A 257 0.77 -17.48 -17.40
C ASN A 257 0.49 -17.04 -15.96
N MET A 258 -0.67 -17.45 -15.45
CA MET A 258 -1.06 -17.20 -14.05
C MET A 258 -0.06 -17.75 -13.03
N LYS A 259 0.67 -18.83 -13.33
CA LYS A 259 1.64 -19.41 -12.38
C LYS A 259 2.74 -18.42 -12.00
N VAL A 260 3.17 -17.58 -12.95
CA VAL A 260 4.19 -16.55 -12.72
C VAL A 260 3.65 -15.48 -11.77
N LEU A 261 2.42 -15.01 -12.01
CA LEU A 261 1.77 -14.02 -11.16
C LEU A 261 1.55 -14.51 -9.73
N TYR A 262 1.03 -15.73 -9.55
CA TYR A 262 0.81 -16.31 -8.23
C TYR A 262 2.10 -16.57 -7.47
N LEU A 263 3.17 -16.99 -8.16
CA LEU A 263 4.49 -17.11 -7.53
C LEU A 263 5.08 -15.74 -7.19
N ALA A 264 4.88 -14.73 -8.04
CA ALA A 264 5.30 -13.36 -7.76
C ALA A 264 4.59 -12.81 -6.51
N ALA A 265 3.27 -13.03 -6.36
CA ALA A 265 2.52 -12.63 -5.18
C ALA A 265 3.06 -13.28 -3.89
N LEU A 266 3.41 -14.57 -3.95
CA LEU A 266 4.00 -15.26 -2.80
C LEU A 266 5.43 -14.79 -2.46
N LEU A 267 6.16 -14.23 -3.43
CA LEU A 267 7.59 -13.92 -3.31
C LEU A 267 7.93 -12.43 -3.39
N HIS A 268 6.96 -11.53 -3.57
CA HIS A 268 7.21 -10.11 -3.84
C HIS A 268 8.14 -9.46 -2.80
N ASP A 269 8.00 -9.90 -1.55
CA ASP A 269 8.78 -9.41 -0.40
C ASP A 269 9.90 -10.34 0.06
N ILE A 270 10.26 -11.37 -0.71
CA ILE A 270 11.23 -12.40 -0.31
C ILE A 270 12.63 -11.83 0.00
N GLY A 271 12.95 -10.65 -0.52
CA GLY A 271 14.21 -9.95 -0.27
C GLY A 271 14.25 -9.15 1.03
N LYS A 272 13.14 -9.05 1.79
CA LYS A 272 13.09 -8.31 3.06
C LYS A 272 14.00 -8.97 4.11
N GLY A 273 14.64 -8.14 4.94
CA GLY A 273 15.58 -8.58 5.99
C GLY A 273 17.03 -8.78 5.53
N SER A 274 17.38 -8.35 4.30
CA SER A 274 18.73 -8.44 3.75
C SER A 274 19.65 -7.24 4.02
N GLY A 275 19.07 -6.10 4.42
CA GLY A 275 19.79 -4.82 4.57
C GLY A 275 20.09 -4.09 3.25
N ARG A 276 19.61 -4.60 2.11
CA ARG A 276 19.70 -3.95 0.78
C ARG A 276 18.30 -3.62 0.26
N ASP A 277 18.22 -3.07 -0.95
CA ASP A 277 16.95 -2.93 -1.67
C ASP A 277 16.31 -4.32 -1.86
N HIS A 278 15.20 -4.54 -1.17
CA HIS A 278 14.54 -5.84 -1.10
C HIS A 278 13.94 -6.26 -2.44
N SER A 279 13.55 -5.32 -3.29
CA SER A 279 13.01 -5.62 -4.62
C SER A 279 14.10 -6.16 -5.54
N ILE A 280 15.31 -5.57 -5.47
CA ILE A 280 16.47 -6.01 -6.25
C ILE A 280 16.94 -7.41 -5.78
N GLU A 281 17.09 -7.59 -4.47
CA GLU A 281 17.51 -8.87 -3.92
C GLU A 281 16.46 -9.96 -4.14
N GLY A 282 15.18 -9.62 -3.92
CA GLY A 282 14.04 -10.50 -4.13
C GLY A 282 13.98 -10.98 -5.57
N ALA A 283 14.19 -10.09 -6.55
CA ALA A 283 14.24 -10.47 -7.96
C ALA A 283 15.35 -11.50 -8.23
N GLY A 284 16.56 -11.28 -7.71
CA GLY A 284 17.66 -12.24 -7.83
C GLY A 284 17.31 -13.63 -7.27
N LEU A 285 16.73 -13.69 -6.07
CA LEU A 285 16.28 -14.94 -5.45
C LEU A 285 15.18 -15.61 -6.27
N ALA A 286 14.21 -14.84 -6.74
CA ALA A 286 13.08 -15.34 -7.49
C ALA A 286 13.48 -15.98 -8.82
N GLY A 287 14.50 -15.46 -9.50
CA GLY A 287 15.07 -16.12 -10.68
C GLY A 287 15.55 -17.55 -10.40
N HIS A 288 16.25 -17.75 -9.27
CA HIS A 288 16.69 -19.09 -8.85
C HIS A 288 15.51 -19.99 -8.45
N ILE A 289 14.51 -19.44 -7.78
CA ILE A 289 13.31 -20.16 -7.38
C ILE A 289 12.49 -20.57 -8.63
N GLY A 290 12.27 -19.66 -9.59
CA GLY A 290 11.57 -19.92 -10.83
C GLY A 290 12.20 -21.06 -11.64
N ARG A 291 13.54 -21.08 -11.77
CA ARG A 291 14.27 -22.20 -12.40
C ARG A 291 14.02 -23.53 -11.69
N ARG A 292 13.97 -23.54 -10.35
CA ARG A 292 13.64 -24.74 -9.55
C ARG A 292 12.23 -25.24 -9.80
N PHE A 293 11.29 -24.31 -10.00
CA PHE A 293 9.91 -24.59 -10.42
C PHE A 293 9.76 -24.90 -11.92
N CYS A 294 10.87 -25.05 -12.65
CA CYS A 294 10.92 -25.38 -14.07
C CYS A 294 10.32 -24.32 -14.99
N PHE A 295 10.40 -23.04 -14.61
CA PHE A 295 10.06 -21.94 -15.51
C PHE A 295 11.12 -21.80 -16.62
N SER A 296 10.65 -21.45 -17.81
CA SER A 296 11.48 -21.04 -18.95
C SER A 296 12.24 -19.74 -18.65
N GLY A 297 13.19 -19.38 -19.53
CA GLY A 297 13.94 -18.14 -19.40
C GLY A 297 13.04 -16.89 -19.43
N GLU A 298 12.02 -16.88 -20.30
CA GLU A 298 11.05 -15.79 -20.40
C GLU A 298 10.19 -15.68 -19.13
N GLU A 299 9.70 -16.80 -18.60
CA GLU A 299 8.92 -16.83 -17.36
C GLU A 299 9.75 -16.41 -16.15
N CYS A 300 11.02 -16.81 -16.06
CA CYS A 300 11.93 -16.34 -15.03
C CYS A 300 12.15 -14.83 -15.14
N ALA A 301 12.41 -14.30 -16.34
CA ALA A 301 12.62 -12.87 -16.54
C ALA A 301 11.37 -12.04 -16.19
N THR A 302 10.17 -12.57 -16.45
CA THR A 302 8.93 -11.93 -16.03
C THR A 302 8.73 -12.00 -14.51
N LEU A 303 9.03 -13.14 -13.87
CA LEU A 303 8.99 -13.25 -12.41
C LEU A 303 9.95 -12.26 -11.72
N GLU A 304 11.20 -12.20 -12.20
CA GLU A 304 12.22 -11.27 -11.72
C GLU A 304 11.76 -9.81 -11.90
N PHE A 305 11.17 -9.48 -13.07
CA PHE A 305 10.61 -8.17 -13.34
C PHE A 305 9.49 -7.81 -12.34
N LEU A 306 8.51 -8.70 -12.13
CA LEU A 306 7.38 -8.41 -11.24
C LEU A 306 7.84 -8.12 -9.81
N ILE A 307 8.81 -8.87 -9.31
CA ILE A 307 9.32 -8.70 -7.94
C ILE A 307 10.19 -7.45 -7.85
N HIS A 308 11.02 -7.17 -8.86
CA HIS A 308 11.81 -5.94 -8.88
C HIS A 308 10.94 -4.68 -8.91
N TYR A 309 9.82 -4.73 -9.64
CA TYR A 309 8.97 -3.57 -9.88
C TYR A 309 7.64 -3.62 -9.11
N HIS A 310 7.45 -4.50 -8.10
CA HIS A 310 6.13 -4.67 -7.45
C HIS A 310 5.56 -3.39 -6.82
N LEU A 311 6.43 -2.47 -6.38
CA LEU A 311 6.07 -1.13 -5.87
C LEU A 311 5.87 -0.08 -6.97
N PHE A 312 6.17 -0.40 -8.23
CA PHE A 312 6.18 0.58 -9.33
C PHE A 312 4.84 1.26 -9.51
N ILE A 313 3.74 0.50 -9.63
CA ILE A 313 2.41 1.09 -9.82
C ILE A 313 1.98 1.95 -8.61
N PRO A 314 2.01 1.46 -7.36
CA PRO A 314 1.55 2.28 -6.23
C PRO A 314 2.44 3.51 -6.02
N GLU A 315 3.76 3.41 -6.18
CA GLU A 315 4.64 4.58 -6.05
C GLU A 315 4.41 5.63 -7.15
N ASN A 316 4.24 5.18 -8.39
CA ASN A 316 4.03 6.09 -9.51
C ASN A 316 2.62 6.68 -9.55
N ALA A 317 1.60 5.89 -9.25
CA ALA A 317 0.22 6.36 -9.20
C ALA A 317 -0.01 7.42 -8.12
N LEU A 318 0.70 7.32 -6.99
CA LEU A 318 0.51 8.21 -5.84
C LEU A 318 1.41 9.45 -5.89
N ARG A 319 2.58 9.38 -6.53
CA ARG A 319 3.59 10.45 -6.48
C ARG A 319 3.71 11.24 -7.80
N ARG A 320 3.16 10.73 -8.91
CA ARG A 320 3.38 11.31 -10.25
C ARG A 320 2.12 11.90 -10.85
N ASP A 321 2.32 12.89 -11.71
CA ASP A 321 1.23 13.42 -12.53
C ASP A 321 0.86 12.41 -13.61
N LEU A 322 -0.30 11.79 -13.46
CA LEU A 322 -0.82 10.83 -14.43
C LEU A 322 -1.25 11.49 -15.75
N ASN A 323 -1.31 12.82 -15.84
CA ASN A 323 -1.62 13.52 -17.10
C ASN A 323 -0.37 13.82 -17.94
N ASP A 324 0.84 13.61 -17.41
CA ASP A 324 2.09 13.76 -18.17
C ASP A 324 2.25 12.58 -19.14
N ALA A 325 2.08 12.82 -20.44
CA ALA A 325 2.12 11.74 -21.44
C ALA A 325 3.54 11.20 -21.65
N VAL A 326 4.57 12.03 -21.46
CA VAL A 326 5.99 11.59 -21.47
C VAL A 326 6.23 10.61 -20.34
N PHE A 327 5.70 10.90 -19.14
CA PHE A 327 5.76 10.00 -18.01
C PHE A 327 5.01 8.68 -18.28
N ILE A 328 3.77 8.73 -18.77
CA ILE A 328 3.00 7.54 -19.12
C ILE A 328 3.72 6.68 -20.18
N LYS A 329 4.33 7.31 -21.19
CA LYS A 329 5.15 6.63 -22.20
C LYS A 329 6.36 5.93 -21.56
N ARG A 330 7.09 6.59 -20.66
CA ARG A 330 8.22 5.98 -19.92
C ARG A 330 7.77 4.79 -19.07
N CYS A 331 6.60 4.87 -18.45
CA CYS A 331 5.98 3.75 -17.74
C CYS A 331 5.72 2.58 -18.69
N ALA A 332 5.15 2.84 -19.87
CA ALA A 332 4.95 1.82 -20.90
C ALA A 332 6.29 1.20 -21.36
N GLU A 333 7.31 2.00 -21.63
CA GLU A 333 8.65 1.53 -22.02
C GLU A 333 9.29 0.63 -20.94
N THR A 334 9.14 1.02 -19.67
CA THR A 334 9.66 0.25 -18.53
C THR A 334 8.95 -1.10 -18.38
N ILE A 335 7.62 -1.09 -18.49
CA ILE A 335 6.78 -2.30 -18.33
C ILE A 335 6.91 -3.23 -19.54
N GLY A 336 7.05 -2.65 -20.73
CA GLY A 336 7.41 -3.31 -21.97
C GLY A 336 6.27 -4.04 -22.68
N ASN A 337 5.32 -4.67 -21.97
CA ASN A 337 4.20 -5.37 -22.60
C ASN A 337 2.96 -5.50 -21.70
N LEU A 338 1.82 -5.79 -22.34
CA LEU A 338 0.52 -5.87 -21.67
C LEU A 338 0.41 -7.01 -20.64
N ASP A 339 1.07 -8.14 -20.89
CA ASP A 339 1.11 -9.28 -19.95
C ASP A 339 1.74 -8.86 -18.62
N ARG A 340 2.88 -8.16 -18.66
CA ARG A 340 3.54 -7.56 -17.48
C ARG A 340 2.71 -6.47 -16.83
N LEU A 341 2.08 -5.57 -17.60
CA LEU A 341 1.22 -4.52 -17.06
C LEU A 341 0.07 -5.11 -16.24
N SER A 342 -0.64 -6.10 -16.80
CA SER A 342 -1.76 -6.75 -16.12
C SER A 342 -1.32 -7.55 -14.90
N MET A 343 -0.22 -8.29 -14.98
CA MET A 343 0.34 -8.99 -13.82
C MET A 343 0.76 -8.01 -12.72
N LEU A 344 1.46 -6.93 -13.08
CA LEU A 344 1.97 -5.95 -12.13
C LEU A 344 0.83 -5.21 -11.43
N TYR A 345 -0.21 -4.82 -12.17
CA TYR A 345 -1.39 -4.17 -11.60
C TYR A 345 -2.11 -5.06 -10.59
N LEU A 346 -2.41 -6.31 -10.95
CA LEU A 346 -3.07 -7.24 -10.03
C LEU A 346 -2.22 -7.53 -8.79
N LEU A 347 -0.90 -7.69 -8.97
CA LEU A 347 0.04 -7.87 -7.87
C LEU A 347 0.02 -6.67 -6.92
N SER A 348 0.14 -5.45 -7.45
CA SER A 348 0.18 -4.24 -6.63
C SER A 348 -1.12 -4.00 -5.86
N VAL A 349 -2.29 -4.31 -6.45
CA VAL A 349 -3.56 -4.21 -5.74
C VAL A 349 -3.68 -5.27 -4.65
N ALA A 350 -3.26 -6.51 -4.93
CA ALA A 350 -3.29 -7.59 -3.96
C ALA A 350 -2.39 -7.29 -2.75
N ASP A 351 -1.18 -6.82 -3.00
CA ASP A 351 -0.21 -6.39 -1.98
C ASP A 351 -0.76 -5.22 -1.13
N SER A 352 -1.29 -4.18 -1.79
CA SER A 352 -1.86 -3.03 -1.09
C SER A 352 -3.08 -3.39 -0.22
N LYS A 353 -3.87 -4.40 -0.60
CA LYS A 353 -4.97 -4.91 0.25
C LYS A 353 -4.49 -5.78 1.39
N ALA A 354 -3.42 -6.55 1.18
CA ALA A 354 -2.87 -7.46 2.17
C ALA A 354 -2.16 -6.76 3.33
N THR A 355 -1.58 -5.57 3.09
CA THR A 355 -0.90 -4.77 4.13
C THR A 355 -1.85 -4.31 5.24
N GLY A 356 -3.11 -3.97 4.92
CA GLY A 356 -4.15 -3.68 5.91
C GLY A 356 -5.19 -2.64 5.45
N PRO A 357 -6.27 -2.42 6.23
CA PRO A 357 -7.37 -1.51 5.87
C PRO A 357 -6.98 -0.03 5.80
N SER A 358 -5.86 0.38 6.41
CA SER A 358 -5.30 1.72 6.28
C SER A 358 -4.52 1.91 4.96
N ALA A 359 -3.93 0.83 4.44
CA ALA A 359 -3.06 0.86 3.27
C ALA A 359 -3.81 0.79 1.92
N TRP A 360 -5.07 0.33 1.91
CA TRP A 360 -5.94 0.33 0.75
C TRP A 360 -7.13 1.28 0.92
N SER A 361 -7.36 2.15 -0.06
CA SER A 361 -8.52 3.04 -0.11
C SER A 361 -9.09 3.12 -1.53
N ASP A 362 -10.37 3.47 -1.65
CA ASP A 362 -11.02 3.64 -2.96
C ASP A 362 -10.28 4.65 -3.84
N TRP A 363 -9.71 5.69 -3.22
CA TRP A 363 -8.87 6.67 -3.91
C TRP A 363 -7.55 6.08 -4.45
N LYS A 364 -6.82 5.26 -3.67
CA LYS A 364 -5.62 4.55 -4.17
C LYS A 364 -6.00 3.62 -5.32
N ALA A 365 -7.16 2.96 -5.22
CA ALA A 365 -7.69 2.12 -6.28
C ALA A 365 -7.88 2.92 -7.58
N THR A 366 -8.53 4.08 -7.51
CA THR A 366 -8.76 4.95 -8.67
C THR A 366 -7.45 5.41 -9.32
N LEU A 367 -6.45 5.84 -8.54
CA LEU A 367 -5.18 6.31 -9.11
C LEU A 367 -4.37 5.18 -9.76
N MET A 368 -4.33 4.01 -9.13
CA MET A 368 -3.65 2.85 -9.70
C MET A 368 -4.35 2.36 -10.96
N GLU A 369 -5.68 2.36 -10.98
CA GLU A 369 -6.49 2.04 -12.16
C GLU A 369 -6.29 3.07 -13.27
N GLU A 370 -6.26 4.36 -12.95
CA GLU A 370 -5.99 5.43 -13.90
C GLU A 370 -4.62 5.26 -14.56
N LEU A 371 -3.56 4.96 -13.80
CA LEU A 371 -2.24 4.67 -14.35
C LEU A 371 -2.29 3.46 -15.29
N TYR A 372 -2.96 2.38 -14.89
CA TYR A 372 -3.13 1.20 -15.74
C TYR A 372 -3.82 1.55 -17.06
N LEU A 373 -4.95 2.25 -17.00
CA LEU A 373 -5.75 2.64 -18.17
C LEU A 373 -4.99 3.59 -19.11
N LYS A 374 -4.14 4.46 -18.57
CA LYS A 374 -3.32 5.37 -19.38
C LYS A 374 -2.12 4.70 -20.03
N VAL A 375 -1.50 3.72 -19.36
CA VAL A 375 -0.38 2.95 -19.92
C VAL A 375 -0.87 1.90 -20.93
N TYR A 376 -2.06 1.34 -20.73
CA TYR A 376 -2.62 0.27 -21.58
C TYR A 376 -2.57 0.59 -23.09
N PRO A 377 -3.06 1.74 -23.59
CA PRO A 377 -3.03 2.06 -25.02
C PRO A 377 -1.62 2.04 -25.62
N TYR A 378 -0.61 2.52 -24.90
CA TYR A 378 0.78 2.55 -25.38
C TYR A 378 1.33 1.14 -25.62
N LEU A 379 0.90 0.16 -24.81
CA LEU A 379 1.33 -1.23 -24.92
C LEU A 379 0.47 -2.05 -25.88
N ASP A 380 -0.82 -1.69 -26.03
CA ASP A 380 -1.73 -2.34 -26.97
C ASP A 380 -1.45 -1.92 -28.42
N ILE A 381 -1.08 -0.65 -28.66
CA ILE A 381 -0.65 -0.14 -29.97
C ILE A 381 0.63 -0.87 -30.46
N GLY A 382 1.50 -1.29 -29.53
CA GLY A 382 2.68 -2.10 -29.84
C GLY A 382 2.39 -3.45 -30.53
N ARG A 383 1.13 -3.95 -30.49
CA ARG A 383 0.69 -5.15 -31.24
C ARG A 383 0.31 -4.88 -32.70
N HIS A 384 0.05 -3.63 -33.10
CA HIS A 384 -0.57 -3.31 -34.41
C HIS A 384 0.29 -2.44 -35.35
N GLY A 385 1.54 -2.12 -34.99
CA GLY A 385 2.48 -1.44 -35.88
C GLY A 385 2.42 0.09 -35.83
N VAL A 386 3.57 0.66 -35.49
CA VAL A 386 4.11 2.03 -35.59
C VAL A 386 3.14 3.19 -35.85
N HIS A 387 3.02 4.11 -34.89
CA HIS A 387 3.36 5.53 -35.11
C HIS A 387 3.70 6.25 -33.80
N ASP A 388 4.64 7.18 -33.96
CA ASP A 388 5.34 8.00 -32.97
C ASP A 388 4.39 8.86 -32.11
N VAL A 389 4.25 8.53 -30.83
CA VAL A 389 3.34 9.23 -29.90
C VAL A 389 3.84 10.64 -29.54
N MET A 390 5.11 10.97 -29.75
CA MET A 390 5.63 12.30 -29.40
C MET A 390 5.18 13.39 -30.39
N ALA A 391 4.85 13.03 -31.63
CA ALA A 391 4.18 13.95 -32.56
C ALA A 391 2.72 14.28 -32.16
N HIS A 392 2.15 13.55 -31.18
CA HIS A 392 0.75 13.65 -30.77
C HIS A 392 0.48 14.53 -29.54
N GLU A 393 1.47 14.97 -28.75
CA GLU A 393 1.20 15.89 -27.64
C GLU A 393 0.86 17.31 -28.12
N GLU A 394 1.67 17.88 -29.02
CA GLU A 394 1.35 19.18 -29.63
C GLU A 394 0.06 19.10 -30.45
N GLN A 395 -0.14 18.00 -31.19
CA GLN A 395 -1.38 17.76 -31.93
C GLN A 395 -2.59 17.51 -31.01
N GLY A 396 -2.40 16.89 -29.86
CA GLY A 396 -3.44 16.54 -28.90
C GLY A 396 -3.87 17.74 -28.05
N VAL A 397 -2.90 18.53 -27.57
CA VAL A 397 -3.15 19.84 -26.94
C VAL A 397 -3.83 20.77 -27.93
N GLU A 398 -3.36 20.83 -29.18
CA GLU A 398 -3.99 21.67 -30.19
C GLU A 398 -5.38 21.15 -30.60
N TRP A 399 -5.59 19.83 -30.64
CA TRP A 399 -6.90 19.24 -30.85
C TRP A 399 -7.87 19.57 -29.70
N LEU A 400 -7.43 19.46 -28.45
CA LEU A 400 -8.22 19.85 -27.28
C LEU A 400 -8.53 21.35 -27.30
N ARG A 401 -7.56 22.19 -27.64
CA ARG A 401 -7.78 23.63 -27.85
C ARG A 401 -8.83 23.87 -28.92
N GLU A 402 -8.81 23.13 -30.02
CA GLU A 402 -9.81 23.26 -31.08
C GLU A 402 -11.21 22.82 -30.62
N GLN A 403 -11.32 21.75 -29.84
CA GLN A 403 -12.59 21.36 -29.21
C GLN A 403 -13.12 22.47 -28.30
N VAL A 404 -12.26 23.06 -27.45
CA VAL A 404 -12.61 24.20 -26.59
C VAL A 404 -13.06 25.40 -27.43
N ARG A 405 -12.33 25.75 -28.51
CA ARG A 405 -12.73 26.82 -29.43
C ARG A 405 -14.09 26.54 -30.08
N GLY A 406 -14.36 25.27 -30.42
CA GLY A 406 -15.65 24.81 -30.93
C GLY A 406 -16.78 25.02 -29.94
N LEU A 407 -16.58 24.67 -28.67
CA LEU A 407 -17.56 24.88 -27.59
C LEU A 407 -17.79 26.36 -27.29
N LEU A 408 -16.77 27.20 -27.47
CA LEU A 408 -16.84 28.66 -27.29
C LEU A 408 -17.21 29.41 -28.59
N LYS A 409 -17.63 28.70 -29.64
CA LYS A 409 -17.96 29.32 -30.93
C LYS A 409 -19.17 30.24 -30.80
N GLY A 410 -19.02 31.49 -31.23
CA GLY A 410 -20.07 32.52 -31.13
C GLY A 410 -20.13 33.25 -29.79
N VAL A 411 -19.31 32.86 -28.82
CA VAL A 411 -19.11 33.58 -27.57
C VAL A 411 -18.28 34.84 -27.85
N LYS A 412 -18.82 36.01 -27.51
CA LYS A 412 -18.12 37.31 -27.64
C LYS A 412 -17.39 37.67 -26.34
N ASP A 413 -16.44 38.60 -26.47
CA ASP A 413 -15.72 39.26 -25.37
C ASP A 413 -14.88 38.33 -24.47
N LEU A 414 -14.34 37.26 -25.04
CA LEU A 414 -13.34 36.43 -24.35
C LEU A 414 -12.14 37.29 -23.94
N ARG A 415 -11.74 37.17 -22.68
CA ARG A 415 -10.63 37.92 -22.09
C ARG A 415 -9.30 37.18 -22.13
N VAL A 416 -9.33 35.91 -22.53
CA VAL A 416 -8.20 34.98 -22.53
C VAL A 416 -8.11 34.31 -23.89
N ASP A 417 -6.90 34.21 -24.42
CA ASP A 417 -6.62 33.44 -25.62
C ASP A 417 -6.45 31.96 -25.26
N ILE A 418 -7.25 31.09 -25.87
CA ILE A 418 -7.17 29.63 -25.68
C ILE A 418 -5.80 29.09 -26.11
N GLY A 419 -5.14 29.71 -27.10
CA GLY A 419 -3.79 29.36 -27.51
C GLY A 419 -2.72 29.70 -26.46
N ALA A 420 -2.99 30.67 -25.59
CA ALA A 420 -2.09 31.08 -24.50
C ALA A 420 -2.27 30.26 -23.22
N LEU A 421 -3.29 29.40 -23.15
CA LEU A 421 -3.45 28.45 -22.05
C LEU A 421 -2.33 27.40 -22.10
N GLY A 422 -1.66 27.20 -20.97
CA GLY A 422 -0.57 26.23 -20.85
C GLY A 422 -1.02 24.81 -21.17
N ALA A 423 -0.14 24.02 -21.82
CA ALA A 423 -0.42 22.64 -22.20
C ALA A 423 -0.85 21.79 -20.98
N ASP A 424 -0.16 21.94 -19.85
CA ASP A 424 -0.47 21.26 -18.59
C ASP A 424 -1.93 21.50 -18.13
N TYR A 425 -2.44 22.72 -18.30
CA TYR A 425 -3.83 23.05 -17.95
C TYR A 425 -4.83 22.41 -18.92
N ILE A 426 -4.52 22.44 -20.23
CA ILE A 426 -5.36 21.83 -21.27
C ILE A 426 -5.47 20.32 -21.08
N LEU A 427 -4.40 19.65 -20.70
CA LEU A 427 -4.36 18.21 -20.48
C LEU A 427 -5.01 17.78 -19.15
N SER A 428 -5.20 18.71 -18.21
CA SER A 428 -5.71 18.42 -16.86
C SER A 428 -7.23 18.38 -16.76
N PHE A 429 -7.96 18.89 -17.77
CA PHE A 429 -9.41 19.07 -17.72
C PHE A 429 -10.06 18.72 -19.06
N SER A 430 -11.34 18.32 -19.04
CA SER A 430 -12.10 18.09 -20.27
C SER A 430 -12.35 19.42 -21.02
N PRO A 431 -12.56 19.40 -22.35
CA PRO A 431 -12.88 20.59 -23.12
C PRO A 431 -14.07 21.39 -22.57
N GLU A 432 -15.09 20.70 -22.06
CA GLU A 432 -16.29 21.31 -21.45
C GLU A 432 -15.96 22.03 -20.15
N MET A 433 -15.12 21.41 -19.32
CA MET A 433 -14.66 22.01 -18.06
C MET A 433 -13.81 23.26 -18.35
N ILE A 434 -12.89 23.18 -19.31
CA ILE A 434 -12.07 24.31 -19.74
C ILE A 434 -12.94 25.46 -20.25
N ALA A 435 -13.91 25.16 -21.12
CA ALA A 435 -14.85 26.15 -21.63
C ALA A 435 -15.64 26.81 -20.47
N ARG A 436 -16.06 26.02 -19.47
CA ARG A 436 -16.73 26.53 -18.27
C ARG A 436 -15.83 27.46 -17.46
N HIS A 437 -14.55 27.14 -17.27
CA HIS A 437 -13.60 28.02 -16.58
C HIS A 437 -13.41 29.34 -17.33
N VAL A 438 -13.24 29.28 -18.66
CA VAL A 438 -13.08 30.47 -19.51
C VAL A 438 -14.32 31.38 -19.46
N LEU A 439 -15.52 30.80 -19.55
CA LEU A 439 -16.77 31.56 -19.43
C LEU A 439 -16.93 32.17 -18.03
N THR A 440 -16.61 31.41 -16.98
CA THR A 440 -16.67 31.89 -15.59
C THR A 440 -15.73 33.09 -15.39
N GLN A 441 -14.52 33.02 -15.93
CA GLN A 441 -13.56 34.13 -15.89
C GLN A 441 -14.08 35.36 -16.61
N ARG A 442 -14.63 35.18 -17.81
CA ARG A 442 -15.22 36.26 -18.61
C ARG A 442 -16.34 36.98 -17.85
N ASP A 443 -17.29 36.20 -17.34
CA ASP A 443 -18.50 36.72 -16.69
C ASP A 443 -18.20 37.43 -15.37
N ASN A 444 -17.09 37.07 -14.73
CA ASN A 444 -16.67 37.61 -13.43
C ASN A 444 -15.38 38.46 -13.52
N TYR A 445 -14.94 38.86 -14.71
CA TYR A 445 -13.61 39.46 -14.92
C TYR A 445 -13.32 40.66 -13.99
N GLN A 446 -14.28 41.58 -13.86
CA GLN A 446 -14.12 42.77 -12.99
C GLN A 446 -14.10 42.41 -11.50
N LEU A 447 -14.88 41.40 -11.10
CA LEU A 447 -14.91 40.91 -9.72
C LEU A 447 -13.59 40.26 -9.35
N LEU A 448 -13.03 39.40 -10.22
CA LEU A 448 -11.80 38.64 -9.97
C LEU A 448 -10.58 39.55 -9.74
N ARG A 449 -10.57 40.76 -10.31
CA ARG A 449 -9.51 41.76 -10.08
C ARG A 449 -9.56 42.39 -8.68
N GLN A 450 -10.66 42.21 -7.95
CA GLN A 450 -10.85 42.79 -6.61
C GLN A 450 -11.01 41.72 -5.53
N ARG A 451 -11.60 40.56 -5.87
CA ARG A 451 -12.06 39.53 -4.92
C ARG A 451 -11.79 38.12 -5.44
N SER A 452 -11.95 37.12 -4.57
CA SER A 452 -12.02 35.72 -4.97
C SER A 452 -13.44 35.31 -5.34
N LEU A 453 -13.52 34.35 -6.24
CA LEU A 453 -14.72 33.60 -6.57
C LEU A 453 -14.50 32.16 -6.12
N VAL A 454 -15.44 31.63 -5.31
CA VAL A 454 -15.48 30.21 -4.94
C VAL A 454 -16.78 29.62 -5.42
N LEU A 455 -16.72 28.66 -6.33
CA LEU A 455 -17.85 27.87 -6.78
C LEU A 455 -17.70 26.44 -6.26
N ALA A 456 -18.65 26.00 -5.44
CA ALA A 456 -18.65 24.67 -4.85
C ALA A 456 -19.63 23.75 -5.59
N SER A 457 -19.26 22.49 -5.78
CA SER A 457 -20.12 21.43 -6.29
C SER A 457 -19.88 20.12 -5.55
N GLU A 458 -20.92 19.29 -5.46
CA GLU A 458 -20.85 17.97 -4.85
C GLU A 458 -20.53 16.91 -5.92
N THR A 459 -19.62 15.99 -5.60
CA THR A 459 -19.28 14.80 -6.40
C THR A 459 -19.48 13.54 -5.56
N GLU A 460 -19.36 12.35 -6.14
CA GLU A 460 -19.62 11.09 -5.40
C GLU A 460 -18.68 10.89 -4.19
N ASP A 461 -17.40 11.28 -4.30
CA ASP A 461 -16.37 10.94 -3.30
C ASP A 461 -15.83 12.13 -2.48
N ALA A 462 -16.11 13.37 -2.93
CA ALA A 462 -15.63 14.62 -2.33
C ALA A 462 -16.48 15.83 -2.75
N TRP A 463 -16.19 17.00 -2.17
CA TRP A 463 -16.72 18.28 -2.65
C TRP A 463 -15.65 18.99 -3.46
N GLN A 464 -16.00 19.47 -4.64
CA GLN A 464 -15.08 20.17 -5.52
C GLN A 464 -15.29 21.69 -5.42
N LEU A 465 -14.19 22.42 -5.25
CA LEU A 465 -14.16 23.87 -5.20
C LEU A 465 -13.35 24.42 -6.37
N LEU A 466 -14.00 25.17 -7.25
CA LEU A 466 -13.33 26.04 -8.21
C LEU A 466 -13.08 27.40 -7.55
N ILE A 467 -11.82 27.75 -7.40
CA ILE A 467 -11.37 29.03 -6.84
C ILE A 467 -10.71 29.84 -7.95
N MET A 468 -11.22 31.04 -8.20
CA MET A 468 -10.65 31.96 -9.16
C MET A 468 -10.33 33.31 -8.51
N THR A 469 -9.14 33.83 -8.76
CA THR A 469 -8.71 35.17 -8.31
C THR A 469 -7.47 35.62 -9.10
N VAL A 470 -6.86 36.76 -8.73
CA VAL A 470 -5.55 37.16 -9.24
C VAL A 470 -4.44 36.61 -8.35
N ASP A 471 -3.41 36.06 -8.99
CA ASP A 471 -2.26 35.47 -8.32
C ASP A 471 -1.52 36.48 -7.44
N ARG A 472 -1.01 35.98 -6.31
CA ARG A 472 -0.26 36.75 -5.32
C ARG A 472 0.58 35.81 -4.44
N PRO A 473 1.74 36.27 -3.93
CA PRO A 473 2.57 35.46 -3.06
C PRO A 473 1.80 34.84 -1.89
N GLY A 474 1.97 33.53 -1.71
CA GLY A 474 1.32 32.77 -0.64
C GLY A 474 -0.19 32.57 -0.80
N LEU A 475 -0.76 32.73 -2.00
CA LEU A 475 -2.19 32.51 -2.22
C LEU A 475 -2.64 31.10 -1.81
N LEU A 476 -1.92 30.06 -2.24
CA LEU A 476 -2.27 28.68 -1.90
C LEU A 476 -2.27 28.46 -0.37
N ALA A 477 -1.29 29.04 0.34
CA ALA A 477 -1.27 29.00 1.80
C ALA A 477 -2.52 29.64 2.40
N LYS A 478 -2.92 30.82 1.91
CA LYS A 478 -4.16 31.48 2.37
C LYS A 478 -5.40 30.60 2.10
N ILE A 479 -5.48 29.96 0.93
CA ILE A 479 -6.56 29.02 0.60
C ILE A 479 -6.56 27.85 1.59
N CYS A 480 -5.45 27.14 1.76
CA CYS A 480 -5.33 26.00 2.68
C CYS A 480 -5.68 26.39 4.13
N GLY A 481 -5.26 27.58 4.57
CA GLY A 481 -5.59 28.08 5.90
C GLY A 481 -7.08 28.38 6.08
N VAL A 482 -7.75 28.94 5.06
CA VAL A 482 -9.20 29.16 5.10
C VAL A 482 -9.97 27.83 5.08
N MET A 483 -9.52 26.83 4.32
CA MET A 483 -10.10 25.49 4.35
C MET A 483 -10.01 24.87 5.76
N ALA A 484 -8.82 24.91 6.37
CA ALA A 484 -8.62 24.41 7.73
C ALA A 484 -9.47 25.18 8.77
N LEU A 485 -9.62 26.50 8.62
CA LEU A 485 -10.53 27.31 9.45
C LEU A 485 -11.99 26.89 9.33
N ASN A 486 -12.39 26.30 8.21
CA ASN A 486 -13.74 25.83 7.96
C ASN A 486 -13.89 24.30 8.09
N ASN A 487 -12.94 23.60 8.76
CA ASN A 487 -12.97 22.14 8.94
C ASN A 487 -13.03 21.37 7.61
N LEU A 488 -12.37 21.88 6.58
CA LEU A 488 -12.23 21.20 5.29
C LEU A 488 -10.80 20.67 5.18
N THR A 489 -10.67 19.37 4.92
CA THR A 489 -9.41 18.74 4.55
C THR A 489 -9.30 18.70 3.03
N VAL A 490 -8.15 19.10 2.50
CA VAL A 490 -7.86 19.03 1.06
C VAL A 490 -7.44 17.61 0.70
N VAL A 491 -8.04 17.05 -0.35
CA VAL A 491 -7.73 15.71 -0.88
C VAL A 491 -6.92 15.80 -2.17
N LYS A 492 -7.21 16.81 -2.99
CA LYS A 492 -6.52 17.02 -4.28
C LYS A 492 -6.56 18.51 -4.60
N ALA A 493 -5.46 19.04 -5.12
CA ALA A 493 -5.37 20.45 -5.49
C ALA A 493 -4.66 20.63 -6.84
N GLN A 494 -5.44 20.91 -7.87
CA GLN A 494 -4.92 21.27 -9.19
C GLN A 494 -4.85 22.79 -9.29
N ILE A 495 -3.64 23.34 -9.28
CA ILE A 495 -3.37 24.77 -9.15
C ILE A 495 -2.89 25.30 -10.50
N PHE A 496 -3.50 26.34 -11.02
CA PHE A 496 -3.09 26.90 -12.31
C PHE A 496 -3.12 28.41 -12.31
N THR A 497 -2.09 29.03 -12.86
CA THR A 497 -2.08 30.47 -13.13
C THR A 497 -1.97 30.69 -14.62
N TRP A 498 -2.96 31.36 -15.21
CA TRP A 498 -2.96 31.74 -16.62
C TRP A 498 -2.04 32.93 -16.87
N ALA A 499 -1.68 33.15 -18.14
CA ALA A 499 -0.74 34.21 -18.55
C ALA A 499 -1.20 35.64 -18.16
N ASP A 500 -2.51 35.86 -17.96
CA ASP A 500 -3.08 37.14 -17.54
C ASP A 500 -3.11 37.35 -16.00
N GLY A 501 -2.48 36.43 -15.26
CA GLY A 501 -2.41 36.38 -13.81
C GLY A 501 -3.65 35.82 -13.13
N THR A 502 -4.62 35.29 -13.89
CA THR A 502 -5.80 34.62 -13.32
C THR A 502 -5.42 33.26 -12.77
N VAL A 503 -5.70 33.04 -11.48
CA VAL A 503 -5.61 31.74 -10.81
C VAL A 503 -6.88 30.97 -11.06
N VAL A 504 -6.75 29.68 -11.38
CA VAL A 504 -7.83 28.73 -11.65
C VAL A 504 -7.51 27.44 -10.90
N ASP A 505 -7.89 27.42 -9.63
CA ASP A 505 -7.59 26.31 -8.74
C ASP A 505 -8.82 25.41 -8.61
N VAL A 506 -8.66 24.11 -8.83
CA VAL A 506 -9.68 23.10 -8.59
C VAL A 506 -9.23 22.24 -7.42
N ILE A 507 -9.96 22.35 -6.31
CA ILE A 507 -9.60 21.72 -5.03
C ILE A 507 -10.72 20.81 -4.58
N ASP A 508 -10.40 19.53 -4.43
CA ASP A 508 -11.32 18.55 -3.84
C ASP A 508 -11.11 18.53 -2.33
N VAL A 509 -12.21 18.64 -1.58
CA VAL A 509 -12.20 18.74 -0.12
C VAL A 509 -13.19 17.78 0.52
N ARG A 510 -12.93 17.42 1.78
CA ARG A 510 -13.82 16.65 2.65
C ARG A 510 -14.13 17.39 3.92
N SER A 511 -15.36 17.20 4.40
CA SER A 511 -15.88 17.78 5.64
C SER A 511 -15.39 16.99 6.86
N MET A 512 -14.74 17.67 7.82
CA MET A 512 -14.27 17.07 9.08
C MET A 512 -15.23 17.30 10.25
N ASP A 513 -16.25 18.14 10.08
CA ASP A 513 -17.24 18.48 11.11
C ASP A 513 -18.59 17.75 10.93
N GLY A 514 -18.67 16.82 9.98
CA GLY A 514 -19.86 16.00 9.73
C GLY A 514 -21.01 16.76 9.05
N LEU A 515 -20.82 18.02 8.67
CA LEU A 515 -21.80 18.81 7.91
C LEU A 515 -21.93 18.28 6.49
N SER A 516 -23.16 18.31 5.96
CA SER A 516 -23.47 18.04 4.55
C SER A 516 -23.14 19.22 3.64
N PHE A 517 -23.14 18.99 2.32
CA PHE A 517 -22.78 20.01 1.33
C PHE A 517 -23.68 21.25 1.42
N ALA A 518 -24.99 21.04 1.61
CA ALA A 518 -25.98 22.10 1.68
C ALA A 518 -25.89 22.93 2.98
N GLU A 519 -25.41 22.33 4.07
CA GLU A 519 -25.23 23.01 5.36
C GLU A 519 -23.96 23.87 5.40
N LYS A 520 -23.04 23.66 4.46
CA LYS A 520 -21.77 24.39 4.45
C LYS A 520 -21.96 25.82 3.97
N GLY A 521 -21.46 26.77 4.77
CA GLY A 521 -21.50 28.20 4.48
C GLY A 521 -20.51 28.64 3.39
N TRP A 522 -20.67 28.18 2.15
CA TRP A 522 -19.77 28.48 1.03
C TRP A 522 -19.54 29.98 0.79
N ARG A 523 -20.59 30.78 0.96
CA ARG A 523 -20.50 32.25 0.88
C ARG A 523 -19.61 32.83 1.98
N SER A 524 -19.76 32.35 3.22
CA SER A 524 -18.91 32.81 4.33
C SER A 524 -17.46 32.38 4.12
N LEU A 525 -17.23 31.18 3.57
CA LEU A 525 -15.90 30.72 3.20
C LEU A 525 -15.26 31.65 2.16
N ASN A 526 -15.99 32.05 1.11
CA ASN A 526 -15.48 33.00 0.12
C ASN A 526 -15.18 34.38 0.74
N GLU A 527 -16.06 34.88 1.61
CA GLU A 527 -15.83 36.16 2.32
C GLU A 527 -14.59 36.09 3.25
N GLN A 528 -14.35 34.94 3.89
CA GLN A 528 -13.12 34.72 4.67
C GLN A 528 -11.88 34.67 3.79
N LEU A 529 -11.99 34.05 2.60
CA LEU A 529 -10.92 34.01 1.61
C LEU A 529 -10.58 35.41 1.13
N ASP A 530 -11.58 36.23 0.76
CA ASP A 530 -11.41 37.65 0.42
C ASP A 530 -10.61 38.40 1.50
N LEU A 531 -11.02 38.27 2.77
CA LEU A 531 -10.36 38.94 3.90
C LEU A 531 -8.92 38.44 4.11
N ALA A 532 -8.65 37.14 3.96
CA ALA A 532 -7.31 36.58 4.07
C ALA A 532 -6.41 37.05 2.92
N ILE A 533 -6.98 37.09 1.72
CA ILE A 533 -6.35 37.56 0.50
C ILE A 533 -5.96 39.05 0.61
N GLU A 534 -6.85 39.90 1.15
CA GLU A 534 -6.65 41.33 1.39
C GLU A 534 -5.79 41.65 2.63
N HIS A 535 -5.22 40.64 3.30
CA HIS A 535 -4.45 40.80 4.54
C HIS A 535 -5.25 41.45 5.69
N ARG A 536 -6.58 41.36 5.64
CA ARG A 536 -7.51 41.86 6.68
C ARG A 536 -7.92 40.79 7.69
N MET A 537 -7.41 39.57 7.54
CA MET A 537 -7.59 38.48 8.48
C MET A 537 -6.25 37.98 9.01
N GLY A 538 -6.09 37.99 10.35
CA GLY A 538 -5.01 37.28 11.04
C GLY A 538 -5.21 35.76 10.99
N LEU A 539 -5.00 35.16 9.82
CA LEU A 539 -5.28 33.75 9.52
C LEU A 539 -4.49 32.81 10.44
N SER A 540 -3.18 33.06 10.60
CA SER A 540 -2.29 32.30 11.49
C SER A 540 -2.76 32.33 12.95
N HIS A 541 -3.15 33.49 13.47
CA HIS A 541 -3.68 33.63 14.83
C HIS A 541 -5.01 32.88 15.03
N ARG A 542 -5.92 32.95 14.04
CA ARG A 542 -7.22 32.27 14.11
C ARG A 542 -7.06 30.75 14.04
N LEU A 543 -6.18 30.26 13.17
CA LEU A 543 -5.83 28.85 13.07
C LEU A 543 -5.21 28.38 14.38
N TYR A 544 -4.21 29.09 14.90
CA TYR A 544 -3.62 28.77 16.19
C TYR A 544 -4.68 28.67 17.29
N ARG A 545 -5.56 29.66 17.46
CA ARG A 545 -6.62 29.63 18.48
C ARG A 545 -7.57 28.43 18.32
N LYS A 546 -7.97 28.13 17.07
CA LYS A 546 -8.86 26.99 16.76
C LYS A 546 -8.17 25.67 17.09
N LEU A 547 -6.92 25.52 16.67
CA LEU A 547 -6.12 24.32 16.87
C LEU A 547 -5.77 24.12 18.35
N SER A 548 -5.33 25.16 19.06
CA SER A 548 -5.01 25.14 20.50
C SER A 548 -6.17 24.70 21.39
N SER A 549 -7.43 24.98 21.00
CA SER A 549 -8.60 24.53 21.77
C SER A 549 -8.88 23.02 21.69
N GLY A 550 -8.28 22.30 20.74
CA GLY A 550 -8.38 20.83 20.59
C GLY A 550 -7.04 20.08 20.66
N TYR A 551 -5.92 20.80 20.62
CA TYR A 551 -4.56 20.24 20.46
C TYR A 551 -4.10 19.34 21.61
N GLY A 552 -4.52 19.64 22.84
CA GLY A 552 -4.05 18.96 24.04
C GLY A 552 -4.42 17.48 24.15
N ARG A 553 -5.39 16.99 23.37
CA ARG A 553 -5.82 15.57 23.41
C ARG A 553 -5.29 14.69 22.27
N ARG A 554 -4.99 15.25 21.10
CA ARG A 554 -4.47 14.48 19.94
C ARG A 554 -2.95 14.47 19.85
N SER A 555 -2.27 15.55 20.22
CA SER A 555 -0.79 15.61 20.21
C SER A 555 -0.13 14.69 21.24
N GLN A 556 -0.89 14.20 22.23
CA GLN A 556 -0.43 13.17 23.20
C GLN A 556 -0.75 11.73 22.75
N MET A 557 -1.57 11.54 21.70
CA MET A 557 -1.96 10.22 21.18
C MET A 557 -1.24 9.88 19.86
N VAL A 558 -0.80 10.88 19.10
CA VAL A 558 0.05 10.68 17.93
C VAL A 558 1.49 10.71 18.42
N GLY A 559 2.15 9.54 18.48
CA GLY A 559 3.58 9.46 18.77
C GLY A 559 4.41 10.26 17.76
N GLU A 560 5.71 10.41 18.01
CA GLU A 560 6.64 11.05 17.06
C GLU A 560 6.66 10.31 15.70
N VAL A 561 5.75 10.68 14.80
CA VAL A 561 5.80 10.26 13.40
C VAL A 561 7.05 10.91 12.81
N ALA A 562 7.99 10.08 12.35
CA ALA A 562 9.23 10.54 11.75
C ALA A 562 8.91 11.39 10.50
N SER A 563 8.94 12.71 10.65
CA SER A 563 8.70 13.64 9.56
C SER A 563 9.89 13.63 8.60
N LYS A 564 9.61 13.59 7.31
CA LYS A 564 10.65 13.52 6.26
C LYS A 564 10.28 14.45 5.12
N VAL A 565 11.27 15.14 4.57
CA VAL A 565 11.11 15.95 3.35
C VAL A 565 12.12 15.46 2.32
N VAL A 566 11.65 15.18 1.11
CA VAL A 566 12.47 14.74 -0.03
C VAL A 566 12.27 15.73 -1.17
N ILE A 567 13.37 16.19 -1.76
CA ILE A 567 13.32 17.02 -2.97
C ILE A 567 13.91 16.21 -4.11
N ASP A 568 13.15 15.98 -5.17
CA ASP A 568 13.58 15.29 -6.38
C ASP A 568 13.49 16.19 -7.64
N ASN A 569 14.57 16.19 -8.41
CA ASN A 569 14.67 16.89 -9.69
C ASN A 569 14.65 15.94 -10.90
N LYS A 570 14.56 14.62 -10.70
CA LYS A 570 14.56 13.64 -11.78
C LYS A 570 13.15 13.28 -12.22
N SER A 571 12.18 13.38 -11.31
CA SER A 571 10.80 12.96 -11.54
C SER A 571 10.03 13.74 -12.60
N SER A 572 10.36 15.03 -12.77
CA SER A 572 9.72 15.90 -13.75
C SER A 572 10.80 16.62 -14.55
N GLU A 573 10.65 16.77 -15.86
CA GLU A 573 11.56 17.58 -16.66
C GLU A 573 11.43 19.07 -16.33
N MET A 574 10.19 19.50 -16.08
CA MET A 574 9.82 20.89 -15.90
C MET A 574 9.93 21.38 -14.44
N TYR A 575 9.61 20.55 -13.46
CA TYR A 575 9.47 20.97 -12.05
C TYR A 575 10.45 20.27 -11.10
N SER A 576 10.70 20.88 -9.94
CA SER A 576 11.23 20.20 -8.75
C SER A 576 10.08 19.61 -7.97
N VAL A 577 10.17 18.34 -7.57
CA VAL A 577 9.14 17.66 -6.80
C VAL A 577 9.56 17.64 -5.33
N ILE A 578 8.75 18.23 -4.45
CA ILE A 578 8.93 18.19 -2.99
C ILE A 578 7.91 17.24 -2.41
N GLU A 579 8.38 16.17 -1.77
CA GLU A 579 7.56 15.22 -1.02
C GLU A 579 7.70 15.50 0.47
N VAL A 580 6.58 15.67 1.16
CA VAL A 580 6.52 15.94 2.59
C VAL A 580 5.75 14.83 3.28
N TYR A 581 6.42 14.15 4.20
CA TYR A 581 5.88 13.10 5.05
C TYR A 581 5.71 13.67 6.45
N ALA A 582 4.47 13.73 6.93
CA ALA A 582 4.11 14.35 8.21
C ALA A 582 2.94 13.64 8.88
N ALA A 583 2.69 13.86 10.17
CA ALA A 583 1.41 13.47 10.77
C ALA A 583 0.26 14.29 10.16
N ASP A 584 -0.91 13.69 9.97
CA ASP A 584 -2.12 14.40 9.51
C ASP A 584 -2.72 15.25 10.65
N LEU A 585 -2.15 16.44 10.84
CA LEU A 585 -2.63 17.42 11.80
C LEU A 585 -3.47 18.51 11.11
N PRO A 586 -4.61 18.91 11.69
CA PRO A 586 -5.39 20.00 11.11
C PRO A 586 -4.56 21.28 10.99
N GLY A 587 -4.53 21.87 9.80
CA GLY A 587 -3.71 23.07 9.49
C GLY A 587 -2.27 22.77 9.04
N GLN A 588 -1.85 21.50 8.99
CA GLN A 588 -0.50 21.11 8.56
C GLN A 588 -0.18 21.60 7.13
N LEU A 589 -1.13 21.42 6.20
CA LEU A 589 -0.97 21.88 4.82
C LEU A 589 -0.77 23.40 4.70
N TYR A 590 -1.40 24.19 5.58
CA TYR A 590 -1.16 25.64 5.65
C TYR A 590 0.28 25.95 6.05
N HIS A 591 0.83 25.24 7.04
CA HIS A 591 2.20 25.47 7.49
C HIS A 591 3.23 25.09 6.42
N ILE A 592 3.03 23.97 5.73
CA ILE A 592 3.89 23.52 4.63
C ILE A 592 3.89 24.53 3.49
N THR A 593 2.70 24.88 2.99
CA THR A 593 2.56 25.84 1.87
C THR A 593 3.02 27.25 2.25
N GLN A 594 2.86 27.67 3.51
CA GLN A 594 3.40 28.94 4.00
C GLN A 594 4.93 28.93 4.02
N ALA A 595 5.56 27.86 4.52
CA ALA A 595 7.01 27.74 4.51
C ALA A 595 7.57 27.75 3.08
N MET A 596 6.91 27.06 2.13
CA MET A 596 7.28 27.13 0.71
C MET A 596 7.17 28.57 0.16
N ALA A 597 6.10 29.28 0.51
CA ALA A 597 5.93 30.68 0.11
C ALA A 597 7.01 31.60 0.71
N ASP A 598 7.44 31.36 1.95
CA ASP A 598 8.50 32.14 2.62
C ASP A 598 9.87 31.94 1.92
N PHE A 599 10.12 30.75 1.35
CA PHE A 599 11.27 30.47 0.48
C PHE A 599 11.10 31.01 -0.96
N GLY A 600 9.96 31.63 -1.29
CA GLY A 600 9.66 32.13 -2.63
C GLY A 600 9.47 31.02 -3.66
N LEU A 601 9.00 29.84 -3.23
CA LEU A 601 8.67 28.72 -4.12
C LEU A 601 7.25 28.89 -4.66
N ASN A 602 7.12 28.73 -5.98
CA ASN A 602 5.85 28.73 -6.67
C ASN A 602 5.37 27.29 -6.84
N ILE A 603 4.19 26.97 -6.29
CA ILE A 603 3.58 25.64 -6.38
C ILE A 603 2.69 25.60 -7.61
N HIS A 604 3.03 24.72 -8.56
CA HIS A 604 2.30 24.52 -9.80
C HIS A 604 1.32 23.34 -9.73
N LYS A 605 1.63 22.29 -8.95
CA LYS A 605 0.71 21.17 -8.72
C LYS A 605 0.89 20.66 -7.30
N ALA A 606 -0.18 20.21 -6.65
CA ALA A 606 -0.12 19.64 -5.32
C ALA A 606 -1.04 18.41 -5.20
N TYR A 607 -0.46 17.27 -4.86
CA TYR A 607 -1.19 16.05 -4.53
C TYR A 607 -1.11 15.86 -3.02
N ILE A 608 -2.27 15.90 -2.35
CA ILE A 608 -2.37 15.91 -0.88
C ILE A 608 -2.98 14.59 -0.46
N ALA A 609 -2.14 13.61 -0.12
CA ALA A 609 -2.61 12.28 0.26
C ALA A 609 -2.72 12.17 1.79
N THR A 610 -3.94 12.26 2.31
CA THR A 610 -4.22 12.04 3.72
C THR A 610 -4.50 10.55 3.99
N GLU A 611 -3.52 9.83 4.55
CA GLU A 611 -3.72 8.48 5.09
C GLU A 611 -4.07 8.55 6.58
N VAL A 612 -4.67 7.50 7.13
CA VAL A 612 -5.31 7.44 8.46
C VAL A 612 -4.39 7.92 9.60
N GLU A 613 -3.06 7.93 9.44
CA GLU A 613 -2.12 8.46 10.44
C GLU A 613 -0.89 9.23 9.86
N GLN A 614 -0.72 9.32 8.53
CA GLN A 614 0.41 10.00 7.90
C GLN A 614 0.00 10.69 6.57
N LEU A 615 0.36 11.96 6.44
CA LEU A 615 0.15 12.79 5.27
C LEU A 615 1.36 12.65 4.33
N ILE A 616 1.13 12.33 3.06
CA ILE A 616 2.13 12.44 1.98
C ILE A 616 1.67 13.56 1.05
N ASP A 617 2.29 14.73 1.20
CA ASP A 617 2.03 15.85 0.32
C ASP A 617 3.13 15.96 -0.74
N VAL A 618 2.75 15.97 -2.01
CA VAL A 618 3.66 16.08 -3.14
C VAL A 618 3.42 17.39 -3.87
N PHE A 619 4.42 18.25 -3.94
CA PHE A 619 4.35 19.58 -4.56
C PHE A 619 5.31 19.68 -5.73
N TYR A 620 4.80 20.12 -6.88
CA TYR A 620 5.60 20.44 -8.07
C TYR A 620 5.90 21.93 -8.03
N VAL A 621 7.16 22.30 -7.85
CA VAL A 621 7.58 23.67 -7.56
C VAL A 621 8.67 24.19 -8.50
N LEU A 622 8.70 25.51 -8.63
CA LEU A 622 9.80 26.28 -9.20
C LEU A 622 10.23 27.37 -8.21
N ASP A 623 11.47 27.82 -8.31
CA ASP A 623 11.93 29.03 -7.62
C ASP A 623 11.22 30.29 -8.16
N SER A 624 11.42 31.42 -7.47
CA SER A 624 10.88 32.72 -7.88
C SER A 624 11.33 33.20 -9.27
N ARG A 625 12.32 32.55 -9.89
CA ARG A 625 12.80 32.82 -11.26
C ARG A 625 12.32 31.77 -12.27
N GLY A 626 11.41 30.87 -11.88
CA GLY A 626 10.87 29.83 -12.76
C GLY A 626 11.84 28.68 -13.02
N ARG A 627 12.80 28.42 -12.12
CA ARG A 627 13.82 27.37 -12.29
C ARG A 627 13.67 26.29 -11.23
N LYS A 628 14.13 25.09 -11.57
CA LYS A 628 14.24 23.97 -10.63
C LYS A 628 15.27 24.26 -9.54
N LEU A 629 15.02 23.69 -8.36
CA LEU A 629 15.87 23.74 -7.18
C LEU A 629 17.11 22.88 -7.37
N VAL A 630 18.08 23.34 -8.16
CA VAL A 630 19.31 22.56 -8.47
C VAL A 630 20.44 22.78 -7.47
N ASP A 631 20.43 23.91 -6.77
CA ASP A 631 21.44 24.29 -5.78
C ASP A 631 21.30 23.45 -4.49
N GLU A 632 22.38 22.78 -4.07
CA GLU A 632 22.32 21.84 -2.93
C GLU A 632 22.13 22.53 -1.59
N ASP A 633 22.77 23.69 -1.37
CA ASP A 633 22.66 24.45 -0.13
C ASP A 633 21.23 25.00 0.03
N PHE A 634 20.65 25.54 -1.03
CA PHE A 634 19.27 26.02 -1.02
C PHE A 634 18.27 24.89 -0.81
N ARG A 635 18.47 23.71 -1.44
CA ARG A 635 17.64 22.53 -1.17
C ARG A 635 17.72 22.10 0.29
N HIS A 636 18.92 22.10 0.86
CA HIS A 636 19.10 21.74 2.26
C HIS A 636 18.33 22.69 3.19
N GLU A 637 18.42 24.00 2.94
CA GLU A 637 17.71 25.01 3.72
C GLU A 637 16.18 24.87 3.60
N VAL A 638 15.67 24.65 2.38
CA VAL A 638 14.24 24.37 2.14
C VAL A 638 13.79 23.12 2.90
N THR A 639 14.58 22.04 2.87
CA THR A 639 14.31 20.81 3.62
C THR A 639 14.24 21.09 5.13
N GLN A 640 15.19 21.82 5.70
CA GLN A 640 15.19 22.14 7.13
C GLN A 640 14.01 23.05 7.52
N GLY A 641 13.72 24.07 6.72
CA GLY A 641 12.59 24.97 6.98
C GLY A 641 11.24 24.26 6.92
N LEU A 642 11.06 23.34 5.96
CA LEU A 642 9.85 22.52 5.88
C LEU A 642 9.75 21.55 7.07
N LEU A 643 10.83 20.86 7.43
CA LEU A 643 10.85 19.99 8.62
C LEU A 643 10.50 20.75 9.90
N HIS A 644 11.02 21.97 10.07
CA HIS A 644 10.69 22.82 11.21
C HIS A 644 9.22 23.23 11.22
N SER A 645 8.62 23.50 10.04
CA SER A 645 7.21 23.86 9.94
C SER A 645 6.26 22.72 10.34
N ILE A 646 6.71 21.47 10.18
CA ILE A 646 5.97 20.24 10.51
C ILE A 646 6.17 19.86 11.97
N GLY A 647 7.41 19.89 12.45
CA GLY A 647 7.77 19.46 13.79
C GLY A 647 7.67 20.54 14.86
N ARG A 648 6.65 21.42 14.84
CA ARG A 648 6.51 22.46 15.87
C ARG A 648 6.32 21.86 17.27
N GLU A 649 7.43 21.58 17.94
CA GLU A 649 7.55 21.63 19.39
C GLU A 649 7.10 23.03 19.81
N SER A 650 5.90 23.13 20.37
CA SER A 650 5.55 24.29 21.19
C SER A 650 6.43 24.19 22.43
N LYS A 651 7.43 25.07 22.54
CA LYS A 651 8.05 25.38 23.84
C LYS A 651 7.01 25.87 24.83
#